data_AF-B0BWK5-F1
#
_entry.id   AF-B0BWK5-F1
#
_cell.length_a   1.000
_cell.length_b   1.000
_cell.length_c   1.000
_cell.angle_alpha   90.00
_cell.angle_beta   90.00
_cell.angle_gamma   90.00
#
_symmetry.space_group_name_H-M   'P 1'
#
loop_
_entity.id
_entity.type
_entity.pdbx_description
1 polymer ?
#
loop_
_entity_poly.entity_id
_entity_poly.type
_entity_poly.pdbx_seq_one_letter_code
_entity_poly.pdbx_strand_id
1 'polypeptide(L)'
;MTDKSSSNLVPVNIEDEMKVSYLDYAMSVIVSRAIPDVRDGLKPVHRRIIYSMHEAGNHANKPYRKSARIVGDVMGKYHPHGDSAIYDALVRMAQDFSLRLPLVDGQGNFGSMDGDAAAAMRYTESRMAKVAYKLVEDIDKETVSFNPNYDGSEEEPSVLPAMFPNLLVNGSGGIAVGMATNIPPHNLGEVIDACCLYIDNNDIEILDLLEVVKGPDFPTGSMILGISGIRSAYLTGRGSIIIRGRAEIENIGNSRQAIIITEIPYMVNKARLVEKIAQMVKEKRIEGISDLRDESNKNGVRIFIELKKDVVAEVVLNQIYACTQLQTSFGVIMLALKDGLPKVMNLKEVIAAFVSFREVVVTNRTIYLLNKARDRAHILLGLTIAVSNIDEIIRIIKASNDPNAAKQELMARQWEALNILPLVKLVDDKAMLNEQGKCNFTEVQAKAILEMRLQRLTAMEKNKLEEDLKNLTTEITEYLNILGSRTRLLEILKEELIKVKEEFATPRLTSIEFGEFDQDIEDLIQREEMVVTVTLGGYIKRVPLSSYRAQKRGGKGRSGLSMRDEDITTQVFVGSTHTPMLFFSNIGQVYSLKLYKLPLSNPQGKGRPMVNILPLKANEHITNIMPLPENQDERDNLNIMFATAKGNIRRSDLLDFKKLQSNGKIAIRLDEDDKLIDVKPCKEDEHILLATKAGKALRFPVESLRVIKSRTSDGVRGMKLAKEDSVISMTVLKGISSTKEDRDAYLSVPWEQRLEIAKGEEFNPEELGVSLTAPAIVEMANSEEFILTVTENGFGKRSSAYGYRITDRGGSGIINMDINDKTGLVVGVMPVKMDDELMLITNSGKLIRCKLESIRITGRNTSGVILFKLDDGEKVVSVSLIAETAEREEDSELEEEGLEQSEDV
;
A
#
# COMPACT_ATOMS: atom_id res chain seq x y z
N MET A 1 -57.83 -18.09 -58.56
CA MET A 1 -57.16 -18.69 -57.39
C MET A 1 -55.67 -18.56 -57.62
N THR A 2 -55.08 -17.52 -57.02
CA THR A 2 -53.65 -17.22 -57.08
C THR A 2 -53.21 -17.05 -55.63
N ASP A 3 -52.49 -18.06 -55.16
CA ASP A 3 -51.98 -18.18 -53.81
C ASP A 3 -50.74 -17.27 -53.67
N LYS A 4 -50.82 -16.26 -52.80
CA LYS A 4 -49.68 -15.43 -52.41
C LYS A 4 -49.25 -15.88 -51.01
N SER A 5 -48.11 -16.56 -50.98
CA SER A 5 -47.34 -16.87 -49.78
C SER A 5 -47.08 -15.59 -48.95
N SER A 6 -47.79 -15.43 -47.85
CA SER A 6 -47.50 -14.43 -46.83
C SER A 6 -46.22 -14.82 -46.09
N SER A 7 -45.18 -14.01 -46.24
CA SER A 7 -43.94 -14.11 -45.47
C SER A 7 -44.23 -14.05 -43.96
N ASN A 8 -43.84 -15.09 -43.23
CA ASN A 8 -43.80 -15.11 -41.77
C ASN A 8 -42.72 -14.13 -41.27
N LEU A 9 -43.04 -12.84 -41.20
CA LEU A 9 -42.23 -11.84 -40.52
C LEU A 9 -42.67 -11.81 -39.04
N VAL A 10 -41.83 -12.34 -38.16
CA VAL A 10 -42.03 -12.21 -36.71
C VAL A 10 -41.36 -10.89 -36.26
N PRO A 11 -42.10 -9.94 -35.69
CA PRO A 11 -41.51 -8.70 -35.19
C PRO A 11 -40.63 -8.99 -33.97
N VAL A 12 -39.38 -8.53 -34.01
CA VAL A 12 -38.44 -8.63 -32.88
C VAL A 12 -38.77 -7.54 -31.86
N ASN A 13 -38.83 -7.90 -30.58
CA ASN A 13 -39.04 -6.95 -29.49
C ASN A 13 -37.80 -6.05 -29.33
N ILE A 14 -38.01 -4.73 -29.29
CA ILE A 14 -36.93 -3.75 -29.19
C ILE A 14 -36.10 -3.90 -27.92
N GLU A 15 -36.71 -4.26 -26.79
CA GLU A 15 -36.00 -4.42 -25.52
C GLU A 15 -35.05 -5.63 -25.57
N ASP A 16 -35.52 -6.73 -26.15
CA ASP A 16 -34.72 -7.94 -26.33
C ASP A 16 -33.59 -7.70 -27.33
N GLU A 17 -33.88 -7.03 -28.46
CA GLU A 17 -32.89 -6.68 -29.48
C GLU A 17 -31.81 -5.75 -28.93
N MET A 18 -32.18 -4.70 -28.19
CA MET A 18 -31.22 -3.80 -27.56
C MET A 18 -30.29 -4.53 -26.59
N LYS A 19 -30.82 -5.48 -25.81
CA LYS A 19 -30.04 -6.27 -24.87
C LYS A 19 -29.05 -7.20 -25.58
N VAL A 20 -29.50 -7.91 -26.62
CA VAL A 20 -28.66 -8.81 -27.42
C VAL A 20 -27.57 -8.03 -28.15
N SER A 21 -27.95 -6.99 -28.90
CA SER A 21 -27.02 -6.14 -29.64
C SER A 21 -25.97 -5.49 -28.72
N TYR A 22 -26.36 -5.02 -27.53
CA TYR A 22 -25.41 -4.47 -26.56
C TYR A 22 -24.47 -5.54 -25.99
N LEU A 23 -24.98 -6.73 -25.66
CA LEU A 23 -24.18 -7.84 -25.12
C LEU A 23 -23.15 -8.32 -26.14
N ASP A 24 -23.55 -8.51 -27.39
CA ASP A 24 -22.67 -8.96 -28.48
C ASP A 24 -21.54 -7.95 -28.73
N TYR A 25 -21.88 -6.67 -28.80
CA TYR A 25 -20.89 -5.60 -28.90
C TYR A 25 -19.95 -5.58 -27.69
N ALA A 26 -20.50 -5.68 -26.47
CA ALA A 26 -19.70 -5.68 -25.24
C ALA A 26 -18.72 -6.86 -25.19
N MET A 27 -19.20 -8.08 -25.49
CA MET A 27 -18.36 -9.29 -25.53
C MET A 27 -17.27 -9.18 -26.59
N SER A 28 -17.60 -8.71 -27.79
CA SER A 28 -16.61 -8.48 -28.86
C SER A 28 -15.52 -7.50 -28.44
N VAL A 29 -15.88 -6.39 -27.78
CA VAL A 29 -14.91 -5.40 -27.30
C VAL A 29 -14.02 -5.96 -26.17
N ILE A 30 -14.59 -6.75 -25.27
CA ILE A 30 -13.88 -7.37 -24.15
C ILE A 30 -12.86 -8.40 -24.66
N VAL A 31 -13.31 -9.36 -25.46
CA VAL A 31 -12.50 -10.53 -25.85
C VAL A 31 -11.57 -10.24 -27.03
N SER A 32 -12.00 -9.42 -27.98
CA SER A 32 -11.33 -9.30 -29.28
C SER A 32 -10.74 -7.90 -29.54
N ARG A 33 -10.69 -7.01 -28.54
CA ARG A 33 -10.13 -5.66 -28.72
C ARG A 33 -9.31 -5.13 -27.55
N ALA A 34 -9.92 -5.01 -26.37
CA ALA A 34 -9.38 -4.13 -25.32
C ALA A 34 -8.41 -4.81 -24.35
N ILE A 35 -8.60 -6.10 -24.06
CA ILE A 35 -7.91 -6.83 -22.99
C ILE A 35 -6.87 -7.79 -23.60
N PRO A 36 -5.64 -7.87 -23.07
CA PRO A 36 -4.63 -8.81 -23.54
C PRO A 36 -4.91 -10.24 -23.08
N ASP A 37 -4.36 -11.22 -23.78
CA ASP A 37 -4.34 -12.62 -23.34
C ASP A 37 -3.18 -12.85 -22.35
N VAL A 38 -3.39 -13.65 -21.30
CA VAL A 38 -2.37 -13.93 -20.29
C VAL A 38 -1.16 -14.70 -20.84
N ARG A 39 -1.36 -15.47 -21.90
CA ARG A 39 -0.38 -16.39 -22.47
C ARG A 39 0.72 -15.69 -23.26
N ASP A 40 0.35 -14.68 -24.06
CA ASP A 40 1.31 -13.90 -24.88
C ASP A 40 1.37 -12.40 -24.53
N GLY A 41 0.46 -11.92 -23.68
CA GLY A 41 0.38 -10.51 -23.30
C GLY A 41 -0.04 -9.55 -24.40
N LEU A 42 -0.53 -10.05 -25.54
CA LEU A 42 -0.85 -9.24 -26.70
C LEU A 42 -2.37 -9.06 -26.85
N LYS A 43 -2.72 -7.89 -27.40
CA LYS A 43 -4.06 -7.64 -27.95
C LYS A 43 -4.10 -8.14 -29.39
N PRO A 44 -5.28 -8.39 -29.97
CA PRO A 44 -5.39 -8.89 -31.34
C PRO A 44 -4.66 -8.05 -32.38
N VAL A 45 -4.70 -6.71 -32.29
CA VAL A 45 -3.97 -5.84 -33.23
C VAL A 45 -2.45 -6.04 -33.15
N HIS A 46 -1.87 -6.17 -31.96
CA HIS A 46 -0.43 -6.40 -31.79
C HIS A 46 -0.04 -7.78 -32.33
N ARG A 47 -0.85 -8.81 -32.03
CA ARG A 47 -0.64 -10.18 -32.51
C ARG A 47 -0.61 -10.25 -34.03
N ARG A 48 -1.60 -9.62 -34.68
CA ARG A 48 -1.72 -9.56 -36.14
C ARG A 48 -0.55 -8.82 -36.80
N ILE A 49 -0.09 -7.72 -36.20
CA ILE A 49 1.10 -7.00 -36.70
C ILE A 49 2.35 -7.91 -36.64
N ILE A 50 2.62 -8.51 -35.48
CA ILE A 50 3.80 -9.38 -35.30
C ILE A 50 3.74 -10.61 -36.22
N TYR A 51 2.57 -11.24 -36.33
CA TYR A 51 2.36 -12.40 -37.20
C TYR A 51 2.52 -12.05 -38.69
N SER A 52 1.89 -10.97 -39.16
CA SER A 52 2.03 -10.50 -40.54
C SER A 52 3.47 -10.12 -40.88
N MET A 53 4.20 -9.50 -39.94
CA MET A 53 5.64 -9.21 -40.12
C MET A 53 6.48 -10.48 -40.22
N HIS A 54 6.14 -11.53 -39.46
CA HIS A 54 6.80 -12.83 -39.53
C HIS A 54 6.54 -13.52 -40.87
N GLU A 55 5.28 -13.59 -41.31
CA GLU A 55 4.86 -14.17 -42.59
C GLU A 55 5.52 -13.46 -43.79
N ALA A 56 5.62 -12.13 -43.73
CA ALA A 56 6.29 -11.33 -44.76
C ALA A 56 7.83 -11.44 -44.74
N GLY A 57 8.42 -12.14 -43.76
CA GLY A 57 9.86 -12.32 -43.62
C GLY A 57 10.61 -11.05 -43.16
N ASN A 58 9.94 -10.13 -42.46
CA ASN A 58 10.51 -8.86 -42.00
C ASN A 58 11.30 -9.00 -40.69
N HIS A 59 12.23 -9.96 -40.66
CA HIS A 59 13.04 -10.26 -39.47
C HIS A 59 14.10 -9.19 -39.17
N ALA A 60 14.64 -9.20 -37.95
CA ALA A 60 15.64 -8.23 -37.48
C ALA A 60 16.94 -8.20 -38.31
N ASN A 61 17.31 -9.30 -38.99
CA ASN A 61 18.49 -9.37 -39.85
C ASN A 61 18.22 -8.94 -41.30
N LYS A 62 17.00 -8.51 -41.64
CA LYS A 62 16.62 -8.04 -42.97
C LYS A 62 16.61 -6.50 -43.02
N PRO A 63 16.68 -5.92 -44.25
CA PRO A 63 16.53 -4.48 -44.42
C PRO A 63 15.17 -3.99 -43.93
N TYR A 64 15.11 -2.74 -43.48
CA TYR A 64 13.85 -2.10 -43.13
C TYR A 64 12.88 -2.05 -44.32
N ARG A 65 11.58 -2.12 -44.03
CA ARG A 65 10.50 -2.01 -45.01
C ARG A 65 9.59 -0.85 -44.67
N LYS A 66 8.97 -0.25 -45.68
CA LYS A 66 7.98 0.84 -45.48
C LYS A 66 6.86 0.37 -44.55
N SER A 67 6.56 1.16 -43.50
CA SER A 67 5.50 0.83 -42.55
C SER A 67 4.13 0.72 -43.25
N ALA A 68 3.89 1.52 -44.30
CA ALA A 68 2.70 1.45 -45.13
C ALA A 68 2.42 0.04 -45.71
N ARG A 69 3.46 -0.72 -46.06
CA ARG A 69 3.29 -2.09 -46.57
C ARG A 69 2.81 -3.03 -45.47
N ILE A 70 3.44 -2.96 -44.30
CA ILE A 70 3.08 -3.77 -43.14
C ILE A 70 1.63 -3.47 -42.71
N VAL A 71 1.26 -2.20 -42.63
CA VAL A 71 -0.11 -1.78 -42.28
C VAL A 71 -1.11 -2.29 -43.33
N GLY A 72 -0.78 -2.18 -44.62
CA GLY A 72 -1.61 -2.69 -45.72
C GLY A 72 -1.81 -4.21 -45.65
N ASP A 73 -0.75 -4.97 -45.41
CA ASP A 73 -0.79 -6.44 -45.31
C ASP A 73 -1.64 -6.88 -44.11
N VAL A 74 -1.46 -6.24 -42.94
CA VAL A 74 -2.27 -6.50 -41.73
C VAL A 74 -3.74 -6.15 -41.96
N MET A 75 -4.02 -5.01 -42.58
CA MET A 75 -5.39 -4.55 -42.84
C MET A 75 -6.10 -5.45 -43.84
N GLY A 76 -5.42 -5.85 -44.91
CA GLY A 76 -5.98 -6.69 -45.97
C GLY A 76 -6.30 -8.10 -45.48
N LYS A 77 -5.39 -8.73 -44.73
CA LYS A 77 -5.51 -10.14 -44.35
C LYS A 77 -6.24 -10.37 -43.03
N TYR A 78 -5.94 -9.57 -42.00
CA TYR A 78 -6.25 -9.95 -40.61
C TYR A 78 -7.08 -8.92 -39.84
N HIS A 79 -6.92 -7.62 -40.10
CA HIS A 79 -7.51 -6.56 -39.28
C HIS A 79 -8.37 -5.62 -40.14
N PRO A 80 -9.66 -5.93 -40.37
CA PRO A 80 -10.56 -5.16 -41.25
C PRO A 80 -11.09 -3.89 -40.53
N HIS A 81 -10.17 -3.11 -39.96
CA HIS A 81 -10.42 -1.84 -39.30
C HIS A 81 -9.46 -0.79 -39.84
N GLY A 82 -9.69 0.48 -39.50
CA GLY A 82 -8.92 1.61 -40.03
C GLY A 82 -7.41 1.44 -39.88
N ASP A 83 -6.68 1.86 -40.91
CA ASP A 83 -5.23 1.88 -41.01
C ASP A 83 -4.55 2.64 -39.86
N SER A 84 -5.19 3.72 -39.37
CA SER A 84 -4.70 4.53 -38.25
C SER A 84 -4.47 3.72 -36.98
N ALA A 85 -5.42 2.87 -36.58
CA ALA A 85 -5.31 2.08 -35.35
C ALA A 85 -4.15 1.05 -35.43
N ILE A 86 -3.92 0.48 -36.61
CA ILE A 86 -2.83 -0.46 -36.86
C ILE A 86 -1.49 0.30 -36.82
N TYR A 87 -1.42 1.45 -37.49
CA TYR A 87 -0.21 2.26 -37.53
C TYR A 87 0.17 2.81 -36.15
N ASP A 88 -0.78 3.33 -35.39
CA ASP A 88 -0.54 3.83 -34.02
C ASP A 88 -0.06 2.71 -33.09
N ALA A 89 -0.61 1.50 -33.22
CA ALA A 89 -0.15 0.33 -32.49
C ALA A 89 1.29 -0.05 -32.88
N LEU A 90 1.60 -0.05 -34.19
CA LEU A 90 2.95 -0.30 -34.70
C LEU A 90 3.94 0.74 -34.19
N VAL A 91 3.57 2.02 -34.20
CA VAL A 91 4.39 3.13 -33.71
C VAL A 91 4.71 2.95 -32.24
N ARG A 92 3.71 2.65 -31.39
CA ARG A 92 3.93 2.39 -29.96
C ARG A 92 4.86 1.20 -29.71
N MET A 93 4.79 0.16 -30.54
CA MET A 93 5.67 -1.01 -30.41
C MET A 93 7.14 -0.72 -30.76
N ALA A 94 7.42 0.42 -31.41
CA ALA A 94 8.76 0.88 -31.75
C ALA A 94 9.30 1.99 -30.82
N GLN A 95 8.45 2.59 -29.97
CA GLN A 95 8.85 3.65 -29.04
C GLN A 95 9.48 3.06 -27.77
N ASP A 96 10.76 3.36 -27.55
CA ASP A 96 11.54 2.92 -26.38
C ASP A 96 11.05 3.54 -25.05
N PHE A 97 10.47 4.73 -25.08
CA PHE A 97 9.82 5.37 -23.92
C PHE A 97 8.40 4.84 -23.65
N SER A 98 7.82 4.04 -24.56
CA SER A 98 6.48 3.45 -24.39
C SER A 98 6.54 2.02 -23.90
N LEU A 99 7.40 1.19 -24.49
CA LEU A 99 7.58 -0.22 -24.13
C LEU A 99 8.94 -0.44 -23.48
N ARG A 100 8.96 -1.20 -22.38
CA ARG A 100 10.21 -1.57 -21.70
C ARG A 100 11.12 -2.44 -22.56
N LEU A 101 10.52 -3.23 -23.45
CA LEU A 101 11.17 -4.09 -24.43
C LEU A 101 10.47 -3.95 -25.79
N PRO A 102 10.92 -3.02 -26.66
CA PRO A 102 10.31 -2.79 -27.97
C PRO A 102 10.26 -4.06 -28.83
N LEU A 103 9.11 -4.27 -29.49
CA LEU A 103 8.86 -5.43 -30.35
C LEU A 103 9.08 -5.11 -31.84
N VAL A 104 9.10 -3.82 -32.19
CA VAL A 104 9.35 -3.34 -33.54
C VAL A 104 10.62 -2.49 -33.52
N ASP A 105 11.49 -2.70 -34.49
CA ASP A 105 12.66 -1.85 -34.74
C ASP A 105 12.30 -0.87 -35.87
N GLY A 106 12.22 0.41 -35.53
CA GLY A 106 11.72 1.48 -36.39
C GLY A 106 12.83 2.43 -36.84
N GLN A 107 12.81 2.83 -38.12
CA GLN A 107 13.67 3.86 -38.68
C GLN A 107 12.82 5.05 -39.18
N GLY A 108 13.12 6.24 -38.67
CA GLY A 108 12.40 7.48 -38.99
C GLY A 108 11.87 8.19 -37.74
N ASN A 109 10.95 9.13 -37.91
CA ASN A 109 10.30 9.80 -36.79
C ASN A 109 9.10 8.99 -36.29
N PHE A 110 9.27 8.32 -35.15
CA PHE A 110 8.24 7.55 -34.46
C PHE A 110 7.57 8.32 -33.31
N GLY A 111 7.68 9.64 -33.29
CA GLY A 111 7.16 10.50 -32.23
C GLY A 111 8.13 10.69 -31.07
N SER A 112 7.73 11.51 -30.09
CA SER A 112 8.58 11.93 -28.98
C SER A 112 7.81 11.94 -27.64
N MET A 113 8.55 12.06 -26.53
CA MET A 113 7.96 12.25 -25.18
C MET A 113 7.24 13.60 -25.03
N ASP A 114 7.44 14.54 -25.98
CA ASP A 114 6.73 15.81 -26.03
C ASP A 114 5.30 15.68 -26.56
N GLY A 115 4.92 14.49 -27.03
CA GLY A 115 3.61 14.22 -27.60
C GLY A 115 3.52 14.53 -29.08
N ASP A 116 4.66 14.73 -29.75
CA ASP A 116 4.70 14.81 -31.20
C ASP A 116 4.25 13.48 -31.80
N ALA A 117 3.32 13.55 -32.74
CA ALA A 117 2.90 12.37 -33.50
C ALA A 117 4.04 11.84 -34.36
N ALA A 118 4.02 10.54 -34.64
CA ALA A 118 4.90 9.95 -35.63
C ALA A 118 4.68 10.56 -37.02
N ALA A 119 5.71 10.53 -37.86
CA ALA A 119 5.56 10.88 -39.26
C ALA A 119 4.57 9.90 -39.95
N ALA A 120 4.03 10.28 -41.10
CA ALA A 120 3.14 9.39 -41.84
C ALA A 120 3.84 8.07 -42.25
N MET A 121 3.09 6.97 -42.27
CA MET A 121 3.57 5.59 -42.55
C MET A 121 4.31 5.39 -43.88
N ARG A 122 4.25 6.37 -44.79
CA ARG A 122 5.01 6.42 -46.06
C ARG A 122 6.47 6.82 -45.88
N TYR A 123 6.81 7.52 -44.79
CA TYR A 123 8.17 7.97 -44.49
C TYR A 123 8.89 7.03 -43.52
N THR A 124 8.16 6.44 -42.58
CA THR A 124 8.72 5.50 -41.61
C THR A 124 8.99 4.14 -42.23
N GLU A 125 10.02 3.49 -41.71
CA GLU A 125 10.36 2.11 -42.04
C GLU A 125 10.44 1.28 -40.77
N SER A 126 10.14 -0.01 -40.86
CA SER A 126 10.03 -0.90 -39.71
C SER A 126 10.43 -2.32 -40.08
N ARG A 127 10.92 -3.05 -39.08
CA ARG A 127 11.14 -4.50 -39.10
C ARG A 127 10.92 -5.05 -37.68
N MET A 128 10.90 -6.38 -37.53
CA MET A 128 10.76 -6.97 -36.20
C MET A 128 12.02 -6.68 -35.38
N ALA A 129 11.84 -6.33 -34.09
CA ALA A 129 12.95 -6.35 -33.16
C ALA A 129 13.44 -7.79 -32.95
N LYS A 130 14.72 -7.96 -32.61
CA LYS A 130 15.32 -9.30 -32.44
C LYS A 130 14.55 -10.16 -31.43
N VAL A 131 14.09 -9.54 -30.34
CA VAL A 131 13.34 -10.21 -29.28
C VAL A 131 11.92 -10.61 -29.69
N ALA A 132 11.30 -9.91 -30.65
CA ALA A 132 9.95 -10.24 -31.12
C ALA A 132 9.92 -11.59 -31.85
N TYR A 133 11.05 -12.05 -32.40
CA TYR A 133 11.15 -13.41 -32.95
C TYR A 133 10.87 -14.48 -31.89
N LYS A 134 11.27 -14.24 -30.62
CA LYS A 134 10.98 -15.16 -29.50
C LYS A 134 9.49 -15.24 -29.14
N LEU A 135 8.64 -14.39 -29.72
CA LEU A 135 7.18 -14.53 -29.61
C LEU A 135 6.60 -15.49 -30.64
N VAL A 136 7.20 -15.62 -31.82
CA VAL A 136 6.67 -16.39 -32.98
C VAL A 136 7.49 -17.62 -33.35
N GLU A 137 8.64 -17.82 -32.70
CA GLU A 137 9.48 -18.99 -32.94
C GLU A 137 8.70 -20.29 -32.61
N ASP A 138 8.83 -21.29 -33.49
CA ASP A 138 8.08 -22.56 -33.49
C ASP A 138 6.57 -22.46 -33.81
N ILE A 139 6.08 -21.34 -34.35
CA ILE A 139 4.67 -21.19 -34.75
C ILE A 139 4.28 -22.12 -35.91
N ASP A 140 5.24 -22.54 -36.74
CA ASP A 140 5.08 -23.44 -37.89
C ASP A 140 5.04 -24.93 -37.49
N LYS A 141 5.19 -25.24 -36.20
CA LYS A 141 5.27 -26.62 -35.67
C LYS A 141 3.99 -27.03 -34.94
N GLU A 142 2.85 -26.53 -35.39
CA GLU A 142 1.52 -26.83 -34.81
C GLU A 142 1.45 -26.60 -33.29
N THR A 143 2.18 -25.60 -32.81
CA THR A 143 2.32 -25.32 -31.36
C THR A 143 1.10 -24.65 -30.77
N VAL A 144 0.36 -23.89 -31.58
CA VAL A 144 -0.81 -23.10 -31.21
C VAL A 144 -1.93 -23.32 -32.21
N SER A 145 -3.18 -23.10 -31.77
CA SER A 145 -4.35 -23.21 -32.64
C SER A 145 -4.49 -21.97 -33.55
N PHE A 146 -4.84 -22.24 -34.79
CA PHE A 146 -5.19 -21.24 -35.80
C PHE A 146 -6.70 -21.15 -35.97
N ASN A 147 -7.20 -19.95 -36.22
CA ASN A 147 -8.59 -19.66 -36.52
C ASN A 147 -8.68 -19.05 -37.92
N PRO A 148 -9.78 -19.29 -38.67
CA PRO A 148 -10.05 -18.53 -39.88
C PRO A 148 -10.07 -17.03 -39.60
N ASN A 149 -9.55 -16.23 -40.53
CA ASN A 149 -9.69 -14.77 -40.50
C ASN A 149 -11.16 -14.36 -40.73
N TYR A 150 -11.42 -13.05 -40.82
CA TYR A 150 -12.77 -12.50 -40.85
C TYR A 150 -13.62 -12.91 -42.07
N ASP A 151 -13.02 -13.29 -43.19
CA ASP A 151 -13.69 -13.75 -44.43
C ASP A 151 -13.42 -15.23 -44.77
N GLY A 152 -12.61 -15.92 -43.96
CA GLY A 152 -12.24 -17.32 -44.12
C GLY A 152 -11.23 -17.62 -45.23
N SER A 153 -10.59 -16.60 -45.83
CA SER A 153 -9.58 -16.81 -46.87
C SER A 153 -8.18 -17.14 -46.36
N GLU A 154 -7.87 -16.74 -45.12
CA GLU A 154 -6.57 -16.90 -44.47
C GLU A 154 -6.77 -17.48 -43.06
N GLU A 155 -5.68 -17.95 -42.43
CA GLU A 155 -5.66 -18.39 -41.03
C GLU A 155 -4.83 -17.44 -40.17
N GLU A 156 -5.27 -17.19 -38.93
CA GLU A 156 -4.52 -16.41 -37.94
C GLU A 156 -4.35 -17.15 -36.61
N PRO A 157 -3.22 -17.00 -35.93
CA PRO A 157 -2.99 -17.65 -34.65
C PRO A 157 -3.86 -17.04 -33.54
N SER A 158 -4.52 -17.90 -32.76
CA SER A 158 -5.30 -17.48 -31.59
C SER A 158 -4.44 -16.80 -30.51
N VAL A 159 -3.21 -17.30 -30.34
CA VAL A 159 -2.19 -16.85 -29.40
C VAL A 159 -0.82 -17.11 -30.04
N LEU A 160 0.21 -16.34 -29.68
CA LEU A 160 1.58 -16.64 -30.13
C LEU A 160 2.28 -17.64 -29.18
N PRO A 161 3.20 -18.50 -29.66
CA PRO A 161 3.93 -19.48 -28.84
C PRO A 161 4.99 -18.84 -27.92
N ALA A 162 4.71 -17.67 -27.35
CA ALA A 162 5.66 -16.81 -26.66
C ALA A 162 6.63 -17.56 -25.73
N MET A 163 7.94 -17.30 -25.88
CA MET A 163 8.98 -17.87 -25.03
C MET A 163 9.30 -17.05 -23.78
N PHE A 164 8.72 -15.87 -23.63
CA PHE A 164 8.84 -15.07 -22.41
C PHE A 164 7.49 -14.43 -22.05
N PRO A 165 7.24 -14.15 -20.76
CA PRO A 165 5.97 -13.62 -20.27
C PRO A 165 5.81 -12.14 -20.59
N ASN A 166 5.56 -11.83 -21.87
CA ASN A 166 5.48 -10.47 -22.39
C ASN A 166 4.39 -9.61 -21.71
N LEU A 167 3.33 -10.22 -21.17
CA LEU A 167 2.31 -9.52 -20.38
C LEU A 167 2.93 -8.76 -19.19
N LEU A 168 3.85 -9.39 -18.47
CA LEU A 168 4.53 -8.76 -17.33
C LEU A 168 5.65 -7.84 -17.80
N VAL A 169 6.43 -8.27 -18.80
CA VAL A 169 7.60 -7.53 -19.28
C VAL A 169 7.22 -6.17 -19.85
N ASN A 170 6.26 -6.13 -20.76
CA ASN A 170 5.85 -4.88 -21.42
C ASN A 170 4.59 -4.25 -20.82
N GLY A 171 3.81 -5.01 -20.05
CA GLY A 171 2.54 -4.53 -19.53
C GLY A 171 1.48 -4.37 -20.60
N SER A 172 0.33 -3.84 -20.21
CA SER A 172 -0.76 -3.49 -21.12
C SER A 172 -1.75 -2.54 -20.46
N GLY A 173 -2.24 -1.56 -21.21
CA GLY A 173 -3.33 -0.68 -20.80
C GLY A 173 -4.52 -0.82 -21.74
N GLY A 174 -5.74 -0.90 -21.21
CA GLY A 174 -6.95 -1.02 -22.02
C GLY A 174 -8.24 -0.75 -21.26
N ILE A 175 -9.20 -0.11 -21.93
CA ILE A 175 -10.54 0.15 -21.38
C ILE A 175 -11.53 -0.63 -22.24
N ALA A 176 -12.30 -1.51 -21.62
CA ALA A 176 -13.34 -2.30 -22.25
C ALA A 176 -14.73 -1.84 -21.74
N VAL A 177 -15.80 -2.54 -22.14
CA VAL A 177 -17.14 -2.27 -21.61
C VAL A 177 -17.23 -2.80 -20.18
N GLY A 178 -17.40 -1.90 -19.20
CA GLY A 178 -17.57 -2.24 -17.79
C GLY A 178 -16.30 -2.64 -17.03
N MET A 179 -15.13 -2.67 -17.67
CA MET A 179 -13.86 -3.05 -17.05
C MET A 179 -12.65 -2.36 -17.67
N ALA A 180 -11.53 -2.36 -16.96
CA ALA A 180 -10.27 -1.81 -17.43
C ALA A 180 -9.11 -2.71 -16.98
N THR A 181 -8.02 -2.65 -17.74
CA THR A 181 -6.74 -3.27 -17.43
C THR A 181 -5.64 -2.23 -17.49
N ASN A 182 -4.71 -2.29 -16.53
CA ASN A 182 -3.56 -1.42 -16.50
C ASN A 182 -2.42 -2.14 -15.77
N ILE A 183 -1.62 -2.88 -16.55
CA ILE A 183 -0.52 -3.72 -16.08
C ILE A 183 0.78 -2.97 -16.34
N PRO A 184 1.60 -2.69 -15.31
CA PRO A 184 2.86 -2.00 -15.50
C PRO A 184 3.91 -2.96 -16.12
N PRO A 185 4.93 -2.42 -16.83
CA PRO A 185 6.06 -3.20 -17.31
C PRO A 185 6.98 -3.65 -16.17
N HIS A 186 7.74 -4.72 -16.40
CA HIS A 186 8.67 -5.31 -15.45
C HIS A 186 9.99 -5.68 -16.14
N ASN A 187 11.03 -5.89 -15.35
CA ASN A 187 12.32 -6.29 -15.86
C ASN A 187 12.29 -7.76 -16.35
N LEU A 188 12.70 -7.98 -17.60
CA LEU A 188 12.72 -9.31 -18.22
C LEU A 188 13.52 -10.33 -17.41
N GLY A 189 14.69 -9.94 -16.88
CA GLY A 189 15.56 -10.85 -16.15
C GLY A 189 14.92 -11.34 -14.85
N GLU A 190 14.33 -10.42 -14.08
CA GLU A 190 13.65 -10.76 -12.83
C GLU A 190 12.40 -11.61 -13.06
N VAL A 191 11.62 -11.31 -14.11
CA VAL A 191 10.42 -12.10 -14.41
C VAL A 191 10.79 -13.52 -14.85
N ILE A 192 11.87 -13.69 -15.63
CA ILE A 192 12.37 -15.02 -15.98
C ILE A 192 12.86 -15.77 -14.75
N ASP A 193 13.60 -15.11 -13.86
CA ASP A 193 14.04 -15.73 -12.61
C ASP A 193 12.86 -16.18 -11.74
N ALA A 194 11.79 -15.39 -11.69
CA ALA A 194 10.56 -15.76 -10.99
C ALA A 194 9.84 -16.94 -11.65
N CYS A 195 9.85 -17.04 -12.99
CA CYS A 195 9.34 -18.23 -13.69
C CYS A 195 10.17 -19.47 -13.36
N CYS A 196 11.50 -19.35 -13.35
CA CYS A 196 12.41 -20.42 -12.96
C CYS A 196 12.17 -20.89 -11.52
N LEU A 197 12.00 -19.97 -10.57
CA LEU A 197 11.66 -20.31 -9.19
C LEU A 197 10.32 -21.03 -9.07
N TYR A 198 9.30 -20.58 -9.82
CA TYR A 198 8.01 -21.25 -9.87
C TYR A 198 8.11 -22.66 -10.47
N ILE A 199 8.94 -22.86 -11.49
CA ILE A 199 9.19 -24.19 -12.08
C ILE A 199 9.88 -25.13 -11.09
N ASP A 200 10.83 -24.60 -10.30
CA ASP A 200 11.53 -25.38 -9.28
C ASP A 200 10.60 -25.73 -8.09
N ASN A 201 9.68 -24.84 -7.76
CA ASN A 201 8.69 -25.03 -6.69
C ASN A 201 7.32 -24.40 -7.05
N ASN A 202 6.39 -25.21 -7.53
CA ASN A 202 5.03 -24.75 -7.89
C ASN A 202 4.25 -24.17 -6.69
N ASP A 203 4.59 -24.58 -5.47
CA ASP A 203 3.93 -24.14 -4.24
C ASP A 203 4.54 -22.86 -3.65
N ILE A 204 5.55 -22.27 -4.31
CA ILE A 204 6.22 -21.03 -3.87
C ILE A 204 5.23 -19.93 -3.47
N GLU A 205 5.47 -19.29 -2.32
CA GLU A 205 4.59 -18.24 -1.84
C GLU A 205 4.81 -16.95 -2.66
N ILE A 206 3.77 -16.10 -2.74
CA ILE A 206 3.87 -14.86 -3.51
C ILE A 206 4.98 -13.97 -2.95
N LEU A 207 5.19 -13.98 -1.63
CA LEU A 207 6.21 -13.18 -0.96
C LEU A 207 7.63 -13.55 -1.39
N ASP A 208 7.90 -14.83 -1.64
CA ASP A 208 9.22 -15.30 -2.11
C ASP A 208 9.48 -14.84 -3.56
N LEU A 209 8.42 -14.78 -4.39
CA LEU A 209 8.53 -14.21 -5.74
C LEU A 209 8.88 -12.71 -5.72
N LEU A 210 8.56 -11.99 -4.63
CA LEU A 210 8.90 -10.56 -4.48
C LEU A 210 10.38 -10.32 -4.20
N GLU A 211 11.11 -11.31 -3.71
CA GLU A 211 12.56 -11.20 -3.52
C GLU A 211 13.28 -11.04 -4.87
N VAL A 212 12.72 -11.64 -5.92
CA VAL A 212 13.23 -11.56 -7.29
C VAL A 212 12.53 -10.47 -8.09
N VAL A 213 11.20 -10.45 -8.13
CA VAL A 213 10.42 -9.41 -8.83
C VAL A 213 10.22 -8.22 -7.91
N LYS A 214 11.22 -7.34 -7.88
CA LYS A 214 11.29 -6.22 -6.92
C LYS A 214 10.12 -5.25 -7.06
N GLY A 215 9.60 -5.08 -8.26
CA GLY A 215 8.63 -4.05 -8.61
C GLY A 215 8.59 -3.82 -10.13
N PRO A 216 7.69 -2.95 -10.62
CA PRO A 216 7.71 -2.50 -12.00
C PRO A 216 9.06 -1.92 -12.42
N ASP A 217 9.36 -2.01 -13.72
CA ASP A 217 10.52 -1.40 -14.35
C ASP A 217 10.06 -0.62 -15.58
N PHE A 218 9.92 0.69 -15.41
CA PHE A 218 9.43 1.59 -16.44
C PHE A 218 10.53 1.96 -17.45
N PRO A 219 10.19 2.10 -18.75
CA PRO A 219 11.15 2.49 -19.77
C PRO A 219 11.74 3.89 -19.57
N THR A 220 11.03 4.77 -18.85
CA THR A 220 11.47 6.15 -18.57
C THR A 220 12.31 6.27 -17.29
N GLY A 221 12.68 5.14 -16.67
CA GLY A 221 13.36 5.13 -15.37
C GLY A 221 12.42 5.61 -14.27
N SER A 222 12.78 6.71 -13.63
CA SER A 222 12.12 7.28 -12.44
C SER A 222 12.33 6.46 -11.18
N MET A 223 11.76 6.98 -10.09
CA MET A 223 11.82 6.40 -8.76
C MET A 223 10.43 5.97 -8.34
N ILE A 224 10.29 4.72 -7.88
CA ILE A 224 9.10 4.27 -7.17
C ILE A 224 9.27 4.61 -5.69
N LEU A 225 8.24 5.21 -5.10
CA LEU A 225 8.23 5.53 -3.68
C LEU A 225 7.46 4.45 -2.92
N GLY A 226 8.21 3.58 -2.24
CA GLY A 226 7.70 2.48 -1.44
C GLY A 226 7.19 1.25 -2.21
N ILE A 227 6.95 0.17 -1.48
CA ILE A 227 6.53 -1.17 -1.90
C ILE A 227 5.11 -1.51 -1.46
N SER A 228 4.47 -0.75 -0.57
CA SER A 228 3.09 -1.05 -0.12
C SER A 228 2.12 -1.19 -1.31
N GLY A 229 2.20 -0.26 -2.27
CA GLY A 229 1.44 -0.30 -3.52
C GLY A 229 1.79 -1.49 -4.42
N ILE A 230 3.09 -1.84 -4.48
CA ILE A 230 3.61 -2.99 -5.24
C ILE A 230 3.07 -4.30 -4.63
N ARG A 231 3.20 -4.49 -3.32
CA ARG A 231 2.71 -5.66 -2.58
C ARG A 231 1.21 -5.84 -2.76
N SER A 232 0.43 -4.77 -2.61
CA SER A 232 -1.02 -4.81 -2.83
C SER A 232 -1.35 -5.26 -4.26
N ALA A 233 -0.67 -4.71 -5.26
CA ALA A 233 -0.84 -5.08 -6.66
C ALA A 233 -0.52 -6.54 -6.93
N TYR A 234 0.59 -7.06 -6.40
CA TYR A 234 1.02 -8.43 -6.64
C TYR A 234 0.26 -9.49 -5.86
N LEU A 235 -0.27 -9.17 -4.68
CA LEU A 235 -1.09 -10.09 -3.88
C LEU A 235 -2.54 -10.16 -4.37
N THR A 236 -3.11 -9.02 -4.80
CA THR A 236 -4.56 -8.91 -5.09
C THR A 236 -4.88 -8.70 -6.57
N GLY A 237 -3.88 -8.40 -7.40
CA GLY A 237 -4.06 -7.93 -8.79
C GLY A 237 -4.47 -6.46 -8.89
N ARG A 238 -4.56 -5.72 -7.79
CA ARG A 238 -4.89 -4.28 -7.76
C ARG A 238 -4.01 -3.52 -6.77
N GLY A 239 -3.56 -2.34 -7.15
CA GLY A 239 -2.75 -1.49 -6.28
C GLY A 239 -2.51 -0.11 -6.87
N SER A 240 -1.90 0.78 -6.09
CA SER A 240 -1.51 2.11 -6.56
C SER A 240 -0.05 2.34 -6.23
N ILE A 241 0.77 2.53 -7.26
CA ILE A 241 2.22 2.69 -7.13
C ILE A 241 2.56 4.16 -7.35
N ILE A 242 3.25 4.78 -6.39
CA ILE A 242 3.66 6.18 -6.51
C ILE A 242 4.97 6.22 -7.30
N ILE A 243 4.99 7.03 -8.36
CA ILE A 243 6.14 7.23 -9.25
C ILE A 243 6.56 8.69 -9.16
N ARG A 244 7.85 8.94 -9.01
CA ARG A 244 8.46 10.26 -8.93
C ARG A 244 9.62 10.36 -9.93
N GLY A 245 9.64 11.43 -10.72
CA GLY A 245 10.73 11.73 -11.63
C GLY A 245 12.03 12.03 -10.88
N ARG A 246 13.18 11.81 -11.53
CA ARG A 246 14.49 12.05 -10.96
C ARG A 246 14.89 13.51 -11.18
N ALA A 247 15.32 14.17 -10.11
CA ALA A 247 15.83 15.52 -10.16
C ALA A 247 17.06 15.68 -9.27
N GLU A 248 18.01 16.50 -9.73
CA GLU A 248 19.26 16.82 -9.06
C GLU A 248 19.36 18.34 -8.85
N ILE A 249 20.10 18.76 -7.82
CA ILE A 249 20.33 20.18 -7.53
C ILE A 249 21.77 20.52 -7.94
N GLU A 250 21.92 21.41 -8.91
CA GLU A 250 23.22 21.90 -9.41
C GLU A 250 23.48 23.33 -8.91
N ASN A 251 24.74 23.64 -8.56
CA ASN A 251 25.15 25.01 -8.23
C ASN A 251 25.68 25.71 -9.50
N ILE A 252 25.03 26.80 -9.92
CA ILE A 252 25.29 27.47 -11.21
C ILE A 252 26.10 28.78 -11.08
N GLY A 253 26.68 29.04 -9.89
CA GLY A 253 27.55 30.20 -9.61
C GLY A 253 26.86 31.38 -8.91
N ASN A 254 27.65 32.25 -8.28
CA ASN A 254 27.20 33.49 -7.58
C ASN A 254 25.99 33.31 -6.63
N SER A 255 26.03 32.23 -5.84
CA SER A 255 25.00 31.86 -4.86
C SER A 255 23.62 31.51 -5.46
N ARG A 256 23.57 31.06 -6.72
CA ARG A 256 22.36 30.52 -7.35
C ARG A 256 22.43 29.01 -7.53
N GLN A 257 21.27 28.37 -7.38
CA GLN A 257 21.07 26.94 -7.59
C GLN A 257 20.08 26.71 -8.73
N ALA A 258 20.16 25.54 -9.34
CA ALA A 258 19.22 25.07 -10.34
C ALA A 258 18.74 23.66 -9.98
N ILE A 259 17.49 23.36 -10.32
CA ILE A 259 16.93 22.01 -10.28
C ILE A 259 16.98 21.47 -11.70
N ILE A 260 17.58 20.30 -11.86
CA ILE A 260 17.69 19.59 -13.14
C ILE A 260 16.84 18.33 -13.06
N ILE A 261 15.79 18.24 -13.86
CA ILE A 261 15.01 17.00 -14.00
C ILE A 261 15.62 16.16 -15.12
N THR A 262 16.05 14.95 -14.79
CA THR A 262 16.72 14.01 -15.69
C THR A 262 15.82 12.86 -16.14
N GLU A 263 14.79 12.52 -15.36
CA GLU A 263 13.83 11.47 -15.66
C GLU A 263 12.42 11.93 -15.30
N ILE A 264 11.43 11.59 -16.13
CA ILE A 264 10.01 11.90 -15.86
C ILE A 264 9.18 10.61 -15.71
N PRO A 265 8.10 10.64 -14.90
CA PRO A 265 7.29 9.46 -14.68
C PRO A 265 6.69 8.87 -15.97
N TYR A 266 6.47 7.55 -15.95
CA TYR A 266 5.92 6.83 -17.09
C TYR A 266 4.56 7.39 -17.54
N MET A 267 4.36 7.46 -18.86
CA MET A 267 3.18 8.06 -19.52
C MET A 267 2.93 9.55 -19.27
N VAL A 268 3.87 10.28 -18.65
CA VAL A 268 3.79 11.74 -18.53
C VAL A 268 4.35 12.40 -19.79
N ASN A 269 3.58 13.35 -20.34
CA ASN A 269 4.03 14.17 -21.47
C ASN A 269 4.95 15.29 -20.97
N LYS A 270 6.16 15.37 -21.54
CA LYS A 270 7.20 16.32 -21.11
C LYS A 270 6.78 17.78 -21.31
N ALA A 271 6.33 18.14 -22.51
CA ALA A 271 5.89 19.51 -22.81
C ALA A 271 4.77 19.99 -21.87
N ARG A 272 3.76 19.14 -21.61
CA ARG A 272 2.66 19.45 -20.66
C ARG A 272 3.14 19.58 -19.22
N LEU A 273 4.13 18.80 -18.80
CA LEU A 273 4.73 18.94 -17.48
C LEU A 273 5.41 20.30 -17.33
N VAL A 274 6.22 20.71 -18.31
CA VAL A 274 6.89 22.01 -18.35
C VAL A 274 5.87 23.16 -18.35
N GLU A 275 4.83 23.06 -19.19
CA GLU A 275 3.71 24.02 -19.20
C GLU A 275 3.02 24.10 -17.83
N LYS A 276 2.81 22.95 -17.17
CA LYS A 276 2.19 22.91 -15.85
C LYS A 276 3.06 23.57 -14.78
N ILE A 277 4.37 23.35 -14.79
CA ILE A 277 5.31 24.04 -13.89
C ILE A 277 5.20 25.55 -14.10
N ALA A 278 5.26 26.02 -15.35
CA ALA A 278 5.12 27.44 -15.68
C ALA A 278 3.79 28.03 -15.21
N GLN A 279 2.69 27.29 -15.38
CA GLN A 279 1.37 27.66 -14.88
C GLN A 279 1.37 27.81 -13.35
N MET A 280 1.90 26.83 -12.61
CA MET A 280 1.95 26.87 -11.14
C MET A 280 2.82 28.02 -10.60
N VAL A 281 3.87 28.41 -11.33
CA VAL A 281 4.67 29.61 -11.02
C VAL A 281 3.87 30.88 -11.25
N LYS A 282 3.14 30.99 -12.38
CA LYS A 282 2.30 32.14 -12.70
C LYS A 282 1.16 32.34 -11.69
N GLU A 283 0.57 31.24 -11.21
CA GLU A 283 -0.47 31.22 -10.18
C GLU A 283 0.08 31.43 -8.76
N LYS A 284 1.40 31.61 -8.59
CA LYS A 284 2.09 31.74 -7.29
C LYS A 284 1.85 30.56 -6.33
N ARG A 285 1.61 29.37 -6.88
CA ARG A 285 1.55 28.12 -6.09
C ARG A 285 2.93 27.52 -5.85
N ILE A 286 3.85 27.74 -6.79
CA ILE A 286 5.27 27.45 -6.64
C ILE A 286 6.01 28.78 -6.65
N GLU A 287 6.75 29.06 -5.59
CA GLU A 287 7.56 30.27 -5.48
C GLU A 287 9.06 29.94 -5.60
N GLY A 288 9.88 30.95 -5.90
CA GLY A 288 11.33 30.78 -5.93
C GLY A 288 11.94 30.34 -7.27
N ILE A 289 11.15 30.11 -8.31
CA ILE A 289 11.65 29.85 -9.68
C ILE A 289 11.87 31.18 -10.41
N SER A 290 13.01 31.35 -11.08
CA SER A 290 13.35 32.51 -11.91
C SER A 290 13.25 32.25 -13.40
N ASP A 291 13.67 31.07 -13.86
CA ASP A 291 13.65 30.67 -15.28
C ASP A 291 13.39 29.17 -15.43
N LEU A 292 12.85 28.76 -16.57
CA LEU A 292 12.49 27.38 -16.89
C LEU A 292 12.81 27.11 -18.36
N ARG A 293 13.70 26.14 -18.63
CA ARG A 293 14.15 25.80 -19.98
C ARG A 293 14.16 24.28 -20.18
N ASP A 294 13.87 23.84 -21.39
CA ASP A 294 14.04 22.45 -21.80
C ASP A 294 15.33 22.33 -22.62
N GLU A 295 16.33 21.64 -22.05
CA GLU A 295 17.65 21.40 -22.64
C GLU A 295 17.79 19.94 -23.11
N SER A 296 16.66 19.22 -23.23
CA SER A 296 16.63 17.81 -23.66
C SER A 296 17.22 17.63 -25.06
N ASN A 297 17.97 16.55 -25.25
CA ASN A 297 18.61 16.23 -26.52
C ASN A 297 18.65 14.71 -26.73
N LYS A 298 19.40 14.23 -27.72
CA LYS A 298 19.52 12.79 -28.02
C LYS A 298 20.12 11.95 -26.88
N ASN A 299 20.81 12.58 -25.92
CA ASN A 299 21.44 11.92 -24.78
C ASN A 299 20.48 11.74 -23.59
N GLY A 300 19.28 12.35 -23.63
CA GLY A 300 18.28 12.20 -22.58
C GLY A 300 17.47 13.47 -22.28
N VAL A 301 16.59 13.33 -21.30
CA VAL A 301 15.76 14.43 -20.78
C VAL A 301 16.62 15.32 -19.87
N ARG A 302 16.54 16.64 -20.08
CA ARG A 302 17.16 17.64 -19.19
C ARG A 302 16.27 18.87 -19.12
N ILE A 303 15.43 18.97 -18.10
CA ILE A 303 14.63 20.17 -17.83
C ILE A 303 15.38 21.01 -16.79
N PHE A 304 15.77 22.22 -17.17
CA PHE A 304 16.55 23.15 -16.37
C PHE A 304 15.63 24.18 -15.70
N ILE A 305 15.68 24.25 -14.36
CA ILE A 305 14.89 25.20 -13.57
C ILE A 305 15.83 26.08 -12.76
N GLU A 306 15.95 27.36 -13.13
CA GLU A 306 16.76 28.32 -12.39
C GLU A 306 15.99 28.81 -11.16
N LEU A 307 16.66 28.85 -10.00
CA LEU A 307 16.09 29.36 -8.76
C LEU A 307 16.53 30.80 -8.47
N LYS A 308 15.65 31.55 -7.80
CA LYS A 308 15.95 32.88 -7.25
C LYS A 308 17.02 32.77 -6.16
N LYS A 309 17.74 33.88 -5.93
CA LYS A 309 18.71 33.98 -4.82
C LYS A 309 18.02 33.75 -3.47
N ASP A 310 18.74 33.13 -2.55
CA ASP A 310 18.33 32.87 -1.16
C ASP A 310 17.12 31.92 -0.97
N VAL A 311 16.81 31.11 -2.00
CA VAL A 311 15.76 30.08 -1.93
C VAL A 311 16.36 28.71 -1.69
N VAL A 312 15.76 27.92 -0.78
CA VAL A 312 16.16 26.53 -0.54
C VAL A 312 15.62 25.63 -1.65
N ALA A 313 16.53 25.08 -2.47
CA ALA A 313 16.17 24.28 -3.64
C ALA A 313 15.27 23.06 -3.33
N GLU A 314 15.52 22.38 -2.21
CA GLU A 314 14.71 21.22 -1.77
C GLU A 314 13.24 21.58 -1.52
N VAL A 315 12.97 22.78 -1.00
CA VAL A 315 11.59 23.23 -0.74
C VAL A 315 10.85 23.45 -2.06
N VAL A 316 11.51 24.08 -3.04
CA VAL A 316 10.93 24.29 -4.38
C VAL A 316 10.72 22.96 -5.08
N LEU A 317 11.68 22.05 -5.00
CA LEU A 317 11.56 20.70 -5.57
C LEU A 317 10.36 19.94 -4.97
N ASN A 318 10.17 20.01 -3.66
CA ASN A 318 9.00 19.43 -2.99
C ASN A 318 7.68 20.08 -3.43
N GLN A 319 7.65 21.40 -3.66
CA GLN A 319 6.48 22.08 -4.23
C GLN A 319 6.19 21.61 -5.66
N ILE A 320 7.23 21.42 -6.49
CA ILE A 320 7.08 20.86 -7.85
C ILE A 320 6.48 19.46 -7.78
N TYR A 321 6.99 18.57 -6.92
CA TYR A 321 6.41 17.24 -6.72
C TYR A 321 4.94 17.30 -6.27
N ALA A 322 4.60 18.19 -5.35
CA ALA A 322 3.24 18.29 -4.81
C ALA A 322 2.22 18.90 -5.79
N CYS A 323 2.66 19.76 -6.71
CA CYS A 323 1.77 20.54 -7.58
C CYS A 323 1.76 20.10 -9.05
N THR A 324 2.63 19.16 -9.45
CA THR A 324 2.80 18.77 -10.85
C THR A 324 2.87 17.25 -11.02
N GLN A 325 2.78 16.78 -12.25
CA GLN A 325 2.87 15.35 -12.59
C GLN A 325 4.31 14.80 -12.52
N LEU A 326 5.29 15.59 -12.04
CA LEU A 326 6.62 15.06 -11.74
C LEU A 326 6.56 14.02 -10.61
N GLN A 327 5.51 14.04 -9.78
CA GLN A 327 5.10 12.91 -8.97
C GLN A 327 3.66 12.54 -9.32
N THR A 328 3.41 11.25 -9.57
CA THR A 328 2.09 10.73 -9.95
C THR A 328 1.88 9.33 -9.37
N SER A 329 0.68 8.79 -9.54
CA SER A 329 0.35 7.41 -9.17
C SER A 329 -0.01 6.59 -10.39
N PHE A 330 0.50 5.36 -10.46
CA PHE A 330 0.09 4.35 -11.43
C PHE A 330 -0.88 3.37 -10.77
N GLY A 331 -2.14 3.40 -11.20
CA GLY A 331 -3.17 2.46 -10.73
C GLY A 331 -3.05 1.12 -11.45
N VAL A 332 -2.59 0.09 -10.75
CA VAL A 332 -2.44 -1.27 -11.27
C VAL A 332 -3.78 -2.00 -11.24
N ILE A 333 -4.15 -2.59 -12.37
CA ILE A 333 -5.25 -3.54 -12.51
C ILE A 333 -4.78 -4.69 -13.40
N MET A 334 -4.40 -5.81 -12.79
CA MET A 334 -3.91 -7.01 -13.47
C MET A 334 -5.05 -7.87 -14.03
N LEU A 335 -5.76 -7.31 -15.00
CA LEU A 335 -6.86 -7.98 -15.68
C LEU A 335 -6.41 -8.44 -17.08
N ALA A 336 -6.50 -9.74 -17.34
CA ALA A 336 -6.20 -10.33 -18.65
C ALA A 336 -7.22 -11.43 -18.98
N LEU A 337 -7.24 -11.88 -20.24
CA LEU A 337 -8.04 -13.03 -20.64
C LEU A 337 -7.31 -14.31 -20.24
N LYS A 338 -7.98 -15.17 -19.47
CA LYS A 338 -7.58 -16.54 -19.20
C LYS A 338 -8.66 -17.44 -19.80
N ASP A 339 -8.28 -18.27 -20.77
CA ASP A 339 -9.21 -19.15 -21.50
C ASP A 339 -10.42 -18.41 -22.10
N GLY A 340 -10.17 -17.20 -22.63
CA GLY A 340 -11.20 -16.33 -23.22
C GLY A 340 -12.04 -15.53 -22.21
N LEU A 341 -11.84 -15.71 -20.90
CA LEU A 341 -12.59 -15.03 -19.86
C LEU A 341 -11.75 -13.94 -19.17
N PRO A 342 -12.29 -12.73 -18.96
CA PRO A 342 -11.58 -11.67 -18.24
C PRO A 342 -11.46 -12.03 -16.76
N LYS A 343 -10.23 -12.13 -16.27
CA LYS A 343 -9.93 -12.44 -14.86
C LYS A 343 -8.89 -11.46 -14.31
N VAL A 344 -9.15 -10.95 -13.10
CA VAL A 344 -8.12 -10.27 -12.31
C VAL A 344 -7.23 -11.33 -11.69
N MET A 345 -5.93 -11.24 -11.93
CA MET A 345 -4.95 -12.23 -11.49
C MET A 345 -3.85 -11.56 -10.68
N ASN A 346 -3.35 -12.28 -9.69
CA ASN A 346 -2.17 -11.86 -8.93
C ASN A 346 -0.86 -12.26 -9.67
N LEU A 347 0.31 -11.90 -9.14
CA LEU A 347 1.59 -12.15 -9.81
C LEU A 347 1.84 -13.65 -10.06
N LYS A 348 1.62 -14.49 -9.04
CA LYS A 348 1.81 -15.95 -9.13
C LYS A 348 0.85 -16.57 -10.15
N GLU A 349 -0.41 -16.14 -10.19
CA GLU A 349 -1.39 -16.63 -11.16
C GLU A 349 -1.01 -16.32 -12.61
N VAL A 350 -0.43 -15.14 -12.87
CA VAL A 350 0.06 -14.78 -14.21
C VAL A 350 1.26 -15.63 -14.61
N ILE A 351 2.23 -15.82 -13.72
CA ILE A 351 3.40 -16.69 -13.96
C ILE A 351 2.95 -18.13 -14.20
N ALA A 352 2.07 -18.65 -13.35
CA ALA A 352 1.53 -20.01 -13.47
C ALA A 352 0.81 -20.22 -14.80
N ALA A 353 0.00 -19.25 -15.24
CA ALA A 353 -0.70 -19.32 -16.53
C ALA A 353 0.29 -19.33 -17.71
N PHE A 354 1.35 -18.51 -17.65
CA PHE A 354 2.39 -18.50 -18.68
C PHE A 354 3.19 -19.82 -18.71
N VAL A 355 3.64 -20.32 -17.57
CA VAL A 355 4.40 -21.59 -17.48
C VAL A 355 3.56 -22.75 -17.98
N SER A 356 2.29 -22.84 -17.57
CA SER A 356 1.37 -23.87 -18.05
C SER A 356 1.15 -23.80 -19.57
N PHE A 357 1.00 -22.60 -20.13
CA PHE A 357 0.94 -22.43 -21.58
C PHE A 357 2.23 -22.87 -22.27
N ARG A 358 3.39 -22.56 -21.69
CA ARG A 358 4.68 -22.95 -22.25
C ARG A 358 4.89 -24.48 -22.18
N GLU A 359 4.41 -25.16 -21.14
CA GLU A 359 4.37 -26.62 -21.10
C GLU A 359 3.59 -27.20 -22.29
N VAL A 360 2.43 -26.63 -22.62
CA VAL A 360 1.61 -27.04 -23.79
C VAL A 360 2.36 -26.80 -25.10
N VAL A 361 2.99 -25.63 -25.27
CA VAL A 361 3.74 -25.31 -26.50
C VAL A 361 4.93 -26.25 -26.70
N VAL A 362 5.71 -26.51 -25.65
CA VAL A 362 6.85 -27.44 -25.71
C VAL A 362 6.37 -28.86 -26.01
N THR A 363 5.26 -29.29 -25.39
CA THR A 363 4.65 -30.60 -25.65
C THR A 363 4.24 -30.74 -27.11
N ASN A 364 3.45 -29.80 -27.64
CA ASN A 364 2.96 -29.83 -29.03
C ASN A 364 4.13 -29.80 -30.02
N ARG A 365 5.14 -28.95 -29.78
CA ARG A 365 6.36 -28.91 -30.58
C ARG A 365 7.08 -30.27 -30.59
N THR A 366 7.17 -30.91 -29.43
CA THR A 366 7.86 -32.20 -29.29
C THR A 366 7.08 -33.30 -30.01
N ILE A 367 5.74 -33.29 -29.92
CA ILE A 367 4.87 -34.20 -30.67
C ILE A 367 5.04 -33.99 -32.18
N TYR A 368 5.03 -32.74 -32.65
CA TYR A 368 5.24 -32.42 -34.06
C TYR A 368 6.60 -32.93 -34.56
N LEU A 369 7.68 -32.66 -33.83
CA LEU A 369 9.03 -33.12 -34.17
C LEU A 369 9.12 -34.65 -34.13
N LEU A 370 8.51 -35.30 -33.14
CA LEU A 370 8.41 -36.75 -33.04
C LEU A 370 7.70 -37.36 -34.25
N ASN A 371 6.53 -36.82 -34.62
CA ASN A 371 5.77 -37.30 -35.77
C ASN A 371 6.56 -37.11 -37.07
N LYS A 372 7.17 -35.94 -37.27
CA LYS A 372 8.02 -35.68 -38.43
C LYS A 372 9.24 -36.59 -38.51
N ALA A 373 9.88 -36.86 -37.38
CA ALA A 373 11.00 -37.78 -37.28
C ALA A 373 10.55 -39.23 -37.55
N ARG A 374 9.40 -39.66 -37.01
CA ARG A 374 8.79 -40.98 -37.27
C ARG A 374 8.41 -41.16 -38.74
N ASP A 375 7.76 -40.17 -39.36
CA ASP A 375 7.40 -40.21 -40.78
C ASP A 375 8.63 -40.33 -41.68
N ARG A 376 9.70 -39.58 -41.37
CA ARG A 376 10.96 -39.67 -42.10
C ARG A 376 11.66 -41.01 -41.89
N ALA A 377 11.72 -41.47 -40.64
CA ALA A 377 12.31 -42.77 -40.31
C ALA A 377 11.54 -43.92 -40.98
N HIS A 378 10.20 -43.83 -41.04
CA HIS A 378 9.34 -44.80 -41.71
C HIS A 378 9.69 -44.95 -43.20
N ILE A 379 9.92 -43.85 -43.90
CA ILE A 379 10.36 -43.88 -45.30
C ILE A 379 11.77 -44.47 -45.42
N LEU A 380 12.71 -44.05 -44.58
CA LEU A 380 14.10 -44.55 -44.63
C LEU A 380 14.19 -46.05 -44.30
N LEU A 381 13.38 -46.56 -43.36
CA LEU A 381 13.27 -47.98 -43.07
C LEU A 381 12.88 -48.78 -44.32
N GLY A 382 11.86 -48.32 -45.05
CA GLY A 382 11.43 -48.93 -46.31
C GLY A 382 12.54 -48.94 -47.36
N LEU A 383 13.25 -47.83 -47.53
CA LEU A 383 14.38 -47.73 -48.46
C LEU A 383 15.54 -48.65 -48.08
N THR A 384 15.90 -48.74 -46.80
CA THR A 384 17.00 -49.61 -46.33
C THR A 384 16.67 -51.09 -46.53
N ILE A 385 15.42 -51.50 -46.29
CA ILE A 385 14.95 -52.86 -46.59
C ILE A 385 14.98 -53.12 -48.10
N ALA A 386 14.54 -52.15 -48.92
CA ALA A 386 14.54 -52.27 -50.38
C ALA A 386 15.96 -52.38 -50.96
N VAL A 387 16.91 -51.56 -50.50
CA VAL A 387 18.32 -51.63 -50.91
C VAL A 387 18.96 -52.97 -50.51
N SER A 388 18.60 -53.51 -49.34
CA SER A 388 19.10 -54.82 -48.89
C SER A 388 18.53 -56.00 -49.69
N ASN A 389 17.41 -55.80 -50.40
CA ASN A 389 16.72 -56.81 -51.21
C ASN A 389 16.59 -56.39 -52.69
N ILE A 390 17.53 -55.59 -53.19
CA ILE A 390 17.36 -54.83 -54.45
C ILE A 390 17.09 -55.69 -55.69
N ASP A 391 17.71 -56.86 -55.80
CA ASP A 391 17.52 -57.75 -56.95
C ASP A 391 16.08 -58.25 -57.08
N GLU A 392 15.43 -58.53 -55.94
CA GLU A 392 14.04 -58.97 -55.89
C GLU A 392 13.09 -57.81 -56.20
N ILE A 393 13.38 -56.61 -55.67
CA ILE A 393 12.63 -55.38 -55.97
C ILE A 393 12.66 -55.09 -57.47
N ILE A 394 13.84 -55.14 -58.11
CA ILE A 394 13.99 -54.93 -59.55
C ILE A 394 13.22 -55.98 -60.35
N ARG A 395 13.21 -57.24 -59.91
CA ARG A 395 12.46 -58.31 -60.57
C ARG A 395 10.96 -58.02 -60.57
N ILE A 396 10.39 -57.64 -59.43
CA ILE A 396 8.97 -57.30 -59.29
C ILE A 396 8.62 -56.09 -60.19
N ILE A 397 9.44 -55.04 -60.15
CA ILE A 397 9.22 -53.83 -60.96
C ILE A 397 9.28 -54.16 -62.46
N LYS A 398 10.21 -55.00 -62.92
CA LYS A 398 10.33 -55.39 -64.34
C LYS A 398 9.25 -56.36 -64.80
N ALA A 399 8.66 -57.14 -63.89
CA ALA A 399 7.59 -58.09 -64.20
C ALA A 399 6.20 -57.46 -64.20
N SER A 400 6.04 -56.30 -63.55
CA SER A 400 4.79 -55.56 -63.46
C SER A 400 4.47 -54.77 -64.74
N ASN A 401 3.19 -54.74 -65.13
CA ASN A 401 2.74 -54.04 -66.34
C ASN A 401 2.71 -52.50 -66.16
N ASP A 402 2.50 -52.02 -64.93
CA ASP A 402 2.42 -50.60 -64.60
C ASP A 402 2.87 -50.32 -63.14
N PRO A 403 3.13 -49.05 -62.78
CA PRO A 403 3.59 -48.70 -61.44
C PRO A 403 2.60 -49.01 -60.31
N ASN A 404 1.29 -49.02 -60.57
CA ASN A 404 0.29 -49.35 -59.55
C ASN A 404 0.28 -50.85 -59.26
N ALA A 405 0.40 -51.69 -60.29
CA ALA A 405 0.59 -53.14 -60.15
C ALA A 405 1.87 -53.45 -59.35
N ALA A 406 2.99 -52.81 -59.70
CA ALA A 406 4.25 -52.96 -58.97
C ALA A 406 4.13 -52.55 -57.49
N LYS A 407 3.46 -51.42 -57.23
CA LYS A 407 3.21 -50.94 -55.86
C LYS A 407 2.40 -51.96 -55.05
N GLN A 408 1.31 -52.49 -55.61
CA GLN A 408 0.47 -53.49 -54.92
C GLN A 408 1.23 -54.78 -54.64
N GLU A 409 2.05 -55.26 -55.58
CA GLU A 409 2.85 -56.47 -55.40
C GLU A 409 3.95 -56.29 -54.34
N LEU A 410 4.62 -55.13 -54.31
CA LEU A 410 5.60 -54.78 -53.28
C LEU A 410 4.98 -54.75 -51.88
N MET A 411 3.75 -54.25 -51.74
CA MET A 411 3.03 -54.18 -50.47
C MET A 411 2.50 -55.55 -50.00
N ALA A 412 2.06 -56.40 -50.93
CA ALA A 412 1.49 -57.71 -50.61
C ALA A 412 2.55 -58.71 -50.10
N ARG A 413 3.81 -58.54 -50.53
CA ARG A 413 4.90 -59.45 -50.20
C ARG A 413 5.51 -59.15 -48.83
N GLN A 414 6.00 -60.21 -48.17
CA GLN A 414 6.75 -60.14 -46.92
C GLN A 414 8.25 -60.05 -47.18
N TRP A 415 8.92 -59.17 -46.46
CA TRP A 415 10.34 -58.86 -46.57
C TRP A 415 11.07 -59.15 -45.26
N GLU A 416 12.32 -59.61 -45.36
CA GLU A 416 13.16 -59.87 -44.18
C GLU A 416 13.75 -58.58 -43.61
N ALA A 417 13.59 -58.38 -42.29
CA ALA A 417 13.99 -57.16 -41.58
C ALA A 417 14.86 -57.43 -40.33
N LEU A 418 15.58 -58.57 -40.31
CA LEU A 418 16.28 -59.10 -39.13
C LEU A 418 17.24 -58.11 -38.45
N ASN A 419 17.92 -57.26 -39.21
CA ASN A 419 18.92 -56.32 -38.67
C ASN A 419 18.35 -54.99 -38.14
N ILE A 420 17.05 -54.74 -38.34
CA ILE A 420 16.42 -53.42 -38.13
C ILE A 420 15.17 -53.52 -37.22
N LEU A 421 14.84 -54.71 -36.71
CA LEU A 421 13.69 -55.00 -35.83
C LEU A 421 13.52 -54.04 -34.63
N PRO A 422 14.57 -53.71 -33.84
CA PRO A 422 14.44 -52.77 -32.73
C PRO A 422 14.05 -51.35 -33.19
N LEU A 423 14.52 -50.94 -34.36
CA LEU A 423 14.27 -49.62 -34.96
C LEU A 423 12.84 -49.53 -35.49
N VAL A 424 12.33 -50.61 -36.10
CA VAL A 424 10.94 -50.70 -36.54
C VAL A 424 9.98 -50.54 -35.36
N LYS A 425 10.26 -51.19 -34.22
CA LYS A 425 9.42 -51.08 -33.01
C LYS A 425 9.40 -49.67 -32.39
N LEU A 426 10.46 -48.89 -32.55
CA LEU A 426 10.56 -47.53 -31.99
C LEU A 426 9.84 -46.49 -32.86
N VAL A 427 9.91 -46.68 -34.19
CA VAL A 427 9.41 -45.73 -35.19
C VAL A 427 7.92 -45.92 -35.47
N ASP A 428 7.44 -47.16 -35.40
CA ASP A 428 6.16 -47.53 -35.99
C ASP A 428 5.17 -48.05 -34.94
N ASP A 429 4.24 -47.17 -34.51
CA ASP A 429 3.05 -47.55 -33.72
C ASP A 429 2.03 -48.37 -34.56
N LYS A 430 2.26 -48.54 -35.88
CA LYS A 430 1.40 -49.26 -36.84
C LYS A 430 2.10 -50.48 -37.49
N ALA A 431 3.21 -50.95 -36.93
CA ALA A 431 4.00 -52.01 -37.53
C ALA A 431 3.22 -53.33 -37.64
N MET A 432 2.97 -53.77 -38.88
CA MET A 432 2.56 -55.14 -39.23
C MET A 432 3.76 -56.08 -39.11
N LEU A 433 4.32 -56.20 -37.90
CA LEU A 433 5.34 -57.18 -37.57
C LEU A 433 4.64 -58.51 -37.31
N ASN A 434 4.90 -59.52 -38.16
CA ASN A 434 4.47 -60.88 -37.86
C ASN A 434 5.45 -61.54 -36.87
N GLU A 435 4.99 -62.52 -36.08
CA GLU A 435 5.74 -63.23 -35.01
C GLU A 435 7.09 -63.84 -35.45
N GLN A 436 7.40 -63.85 -36.75
CA GLN A 436 8.63 -64.38 -37.37
C GLN A 436 9.63 -63.31 -37.87
N GLY A 437 9.43 -62.01 -37.58
CA GLY A 437 10.39 -60.95 -37.93
C GLY A 437 10.39 -60.50 -39.40
N LYS A 438 9.30 -60.77 -40.12
CA LYS A 438 9.04 -60.28 -41.49
C LYS A 438 8.10 -59.07 -41.45
N CYS A 439 8.24 -58.17 -42.43
CA CYS A 439 7.43 -56.96 -42.55
C CYS A 439 6.87 -56.78 -43.96
N ASN A 440 5.77 -56.05 -44.09
CA ASN A 440 5.18 -55.63 -45.35
C ASN A 440 5.45 -54.13 -45.57
N PHE A 441 5.61 -53.71 -46.82
CA PHE A 441 5.72 -52.28 -47.13
C PHE A 441 4.36 -51.60 -47.04
N THR A 442 4.35 -50.40 -46.47
CA THR A 442 3.20 -49.49 -46.55
C THR A 442 3.13 -48.82 -47.92
N GLU A 443 1.99 -48.22 -48.25
CA GLU A 443 1.82 -47.50 -49.52
C GLU A 443 2.85 -46.37 -49.71
N VAL A 444 3.13 -45.61 -48.63
CA VAL A 444 4.10 -44.51 -48.65
C VAL A 444 5.51 -45.02 -48.92
N GLN A 445 5.92 -46.13 -48.28
CA GLN A 445 7.21 -46.76 -48.51
C GLN A 445 7.32 -47.32 -49.94
N ALA A 446 6.31 -48.04 -50.42
CA ALA A 446 6.31 -48.61 -51.76
C ALA A 446 6.42 -47.51 -52.83
N LYS A 447 5.72 -46.38 -52.66
CA LYS A 447 5.88 -45.20 -53.53
C LYS A 447 7.30 -44.63 -53.49
N ALA A 448 7.87 -44.45 -52.29
CA ALA A 448 9.24 -43.95 -52.15
C ALA A 448 10.29 -44.88 -52.78
N ILE A 449 10.09 -46.21 -52.72
CA ILE A 449 10.94 -47.21 -53.37
C ILE A 449 10.87 -47.08 -54.90
N LEU A 450 9.67 -46.92 -55.47
CA LEU A 450 9.49 -46.73 -56.91
C LEU A 450 10.09 -45.41 -57.42
N GLU A 451 10.14 -44.37 -56.59
CA GLU A 451 10.76 -43.08 -56.90
C GLU A 451 12.29 -43.05 -56.65
N MET A 452 12.86 -44.16 -56.16
CA MET A 452 14.29 -44.26 -55.85
C MET A 452 15.16 -44.17 -57.12
N ARG A 453 16.17 -43.30 -57.09
CA ARG A 453 17.14 -43.14 -58.18
C ARG A 453 18.32 -44.10 -58.03
N LEU A 454 18.89 -44.56 -59.15
CA LEU A 454 20.02 -45.51 -59.17
C LEU A 454 21.24 -45.05 -58.35
N GLN A 455 21.49 -43.74 -58.24
CA GLN A 455 22.59 -43.19 -57.42
C GLN A 455 22.51 -43.60 -55.93
N ARG A 456 21.31 -43.90 -55.42
CA ARG A 456 21.08 -44.33 -54.03
C ARG A 456 21.57 -45.76 -53.74
N LEU A 457 21.94 -46.52 -54.79
CA LEU A 457 22.46 -47.89 -54.66
C LEU A 457 23.97 -47.94 -54.45
N THR A 458 24.66 -46.80 -54.44
CA THR A 458 26.10 -46.75 -54.13
C THR A 458 26.33 -47.11 -52.65
N ALA A 459 27.49 -47.73 -52.36
CA ALA A 459 27.83 -48.11 -50.98
C ALA A 459 27.87 -46.89 -50.02
N MET A 460 28.28 -45.73 -50.51
CA MET A 460 28.29 -44.48 -49.74
C MET A 460 26.88 -44.02 -49.37
N GLU A 461 25.93 -44.06 -50.30
CA GLU A 461 24.53 -43.68 -50.02
C GLU A 461 23.85 -44.67 -49.09
N LYS A 462 24.17 -45.98 -49.18
CA LYS A 462 23.69 -46.98 -48.22
C LYS A 462 24.16 -46.67 -46.79
N ASN A 463 25.45 -46.42 -46.61
CA ASN A 463 26.00 -46.06 -45.29
C ASN A 463 25.36 -44.78 -44.74
N LYS A 464 25.12 -43.79 -45.61
CA LYS A 464 24.45 -42.54 -45.24
C LYS A 464 23.00 -42.77 -44.79
N LEU A 465 22.26 -43.67 -45.44
CA LEU A 465 20.90 -44.04 -45.01
C LEU A 465 20.89 -44.70 -43.62
N GLU A 466 21.87 -45.58 -43.34
CA GLU A 466 22.02 -46.21 -42.02
C GLU A 466 22.38 -45.18 -40.94
N GLU A 467 23.26 -44.22 -41.24
CA GLU A 467 23.62 -43.13 -40.33
C GLU A 467 22.43 -42.19 -40.07
N ASP A 468 21.73 -41.75 -41.11
CA ASP A 468 20.52 -40.91 -41.00
C ASP A 468 19.44 -41.60 -40.15
N LEU A 469 19.24 -42.91 -40.32
CA LEU A 469 18.29 -43.69 -39.54
C LEU A 469 18.70 -43.79 -38.06
N LYS A 470 19.99 -43.98 -37.78
CA LYS A 470 20.52 -44.01 -36.40
C LYS A 470 20.34 -42.65 -35.71
N ASN A 471 20.59 -41.56 -36.42
CA ASN A 471 20.39 -40.19 -35.91
C ASN A 471 18.91 -39.95 -35.58
N LEU A 472 17.99 -40.27 -36.50
CA LEU A 472 16.54 -40.16 -36.25
C LEU A 472 16.07 -41.02 -35.08
N THR A 473 16.64 -42.22 -34.91
CA THR A 473 16.33 -43.09 -33.76
C THR A 473 16.71 -42.43 -32.44
N THR A 474 17.87 -41.77 -32.43
CA THR A 474 18.34 -41.02 -31.26
C THR A 474 17.40 -39.85 -30.97
N GLU A 475 17.00 -39.09 -31.99
CA GLU A 475 16.04 -37.99 -31.87
C GLU A 475 14.67 -38.47 -31.35
N ILE A 476 14.11 -39.54 -31.93
CA ILE A 476 12.83 -40.13 -31.51
C ILE A 476 12.88 -40.58 -30.05
N THR A 477 13.98 -41.23 -29.65
CA THR A 477 14.16 -41.68 -28.26
C THR A 477 14.18 -40.49 -27.30
N GLU A 478 14.88 -39.41 -27.66
CA GLU A 478 14.90 -38.20 -26.84
C GLU A 478 13.53 -37.52 -26.79
N TYR A 479 12.80 -37.43 -27.90
CA TYR A 479 11.44 -36.87 -27.90
C TYR A 479 10.47 -37.70 -27.04
N LEU A 480 10.54 -39.03 -27.11
CA LEU A 480 9.75 -39.91 -26.24
C LEU A 480 10.14 -39.76 -24.77
N ASN A 481 11.42 -39.57 -24.46
CA ASN A 481 11.90 -39.29 -23.10
C ASN A 481 11.33 -37.96 -22.58
N ILE A 482 11.36 -36.90 -23.39
CA ILE A 482 10.80 -35.59 -23.05
C ILE A 482 9.29 -35.69 -22.78
N LEU A 483 8.54 -36.40 -23.64
CA LEU A 483 7.09 -36.58 -23.46
C LEU A 483 6.75 -37.50 -22.28
N GLY A 484 7.63 -38.44 -21.94
CA GLY A 484 7.45 -39.38 -20.84
C GLY A 484 7.84 -38.82 -19.46
N SER A 485 8.57 -37.70 -19.41
CA SER A 485 9.07 -37.11 -18.16
C SER A 485 8.74 -35.61 -18.09
N ARG A 486 7.77 -35.27 -17.23
CA ARG A 486 7.44 -33.86 -16.96
C ARG A 486 8.66 -33.08 -16.45
N THR A 487 9.50 -33.70 -15.63
CA THR A 487 10.75 -33.09 -15.14
C THR A 487 11.66 -32.70 -16.29
N ARG A 488 11.87 -33.60 -17.27
CA ARG A 488 12.70 -33.32 -18.44
C ARG A 488 12.13 -32.19 -19.31
N LEU A 489 10.80 -32.15 -19.45
CA LEU A 489 10.12 -31.07 -20.16
C LEU A 489 10.34 -29.72 -19.47
N LEU A 490 10.20 -29.67 -18.14
CA LEU A 490 10.41 -28.46 -17.34
C LEU A 490 11.88 -28.00 -17.36
N GLU A 491 12.86 -28.92 -17.39
CA GLU A 491 14.27 -28.60 -17.59
C GLU A 491 14.49 -27.86 -18.93
N ILE A 492 13.95 -28.38 -20.03
CA ILE A 492 14.07 -27.75 -21.36
C ILE A 492 13.41 -26.37 -21.36
N LEU A 493 12.22 -26.25 -20.76
CA LEU A 493 11.51 -24.99 -20.63
C LEU A 493 12.37 -23.96 -19.88
N LYS A 494 12.98 -24.36 -18.76
CA LYS A 494 13.88 -23.51 -17.97
C LYS A 494 15.13 -23.11 -18.76
N GLU A 495 15.76 -24.05 -19.48
CA GLU A 495 16.91 -23.75 -20.35
C GLU A 495 16.57 -22.73 -21.44
N GLU A 496 15.39 -22.82 -22.06
CA GLU A 496 14.91 -21.85 -23.05
C GLU A 496 14.70 -20.46 -22.45
N LEU A 497 14.07 -20.38 -21.27
CA LEU A 497 13.90 -19.12 -20.55
C LEU A 497 15.25 -18.48 -20.21
N ILE A 498 16.22 -19.26 -19.72
CA ILE A 498 17.55 -18.77 -19.40
C ILE A 498 18.26 -18.24 -20.65
N LYS A 499 18.16 -18.93 -21.80
CA LYS A 499 18.71 -18.43 -23.07
C LYS A 499 18.11 -17.08 -23.47
N VAL A 500 16.80 -16.89 -23.30
CA VAL A 500 16.16 -15.59 -23.55
C VAL A 500 16.66 -14.52 -22.58
N LYS A 501 16.86 -14.86 -21.30
CA LYS A 501 17.44 -13.95 -20.30
C LYS A 501 18.86 -13.53 -20.69
N GLU A 502 19.73 -14.47 -21.01
CA GLU A 502 21.13 -14.21 -21.38
C GLU A 502 21.24 -13.30 -22.61
N GLU A 503 20.32 -13.43 -23.57
CA GLU A 503 20.34 -12.67 -24.80
C GLU A 503 19.71 -11.26 -24.69
N PHE A 504 18.66 -11.10 -23.86
CA PHE A 504 17.82 -9.90 -23.88
C PHE A 504 17.62 -9.19 -22.53
N ALA A 505 18.07 -9.76 -21.42
CA ALA A 505 17.94 -9.09 -20.13
C ALA A 505 18.77 -7.80 -20.10
N THR A 506 18.17 -6.74 -19.55
CA THR A 506 18.83 -5.45 -19.35
C THR A 506 18.81 -5.07 -17.88
N PRO A 507 19.76 -4.26 -17.40
CA PRO A 507 19.72 -3.74 -16.04
C PRO A 507 18.40 -3.02 -15.77
N ARG A 508 18.00 -3.00 -14.50
CA ARG A 508 16.87 -2.21 -14.02
C ARG A 508 17.09 -0.73 -14.33
N LEU A 509 16.05 -0.05 -14.83
CA LEU A 509 16.07 1.39 -15.05
C LEU A 509 15.42 2.15 -13.89
N THR A 510 14.31 1.63 -13.36
CA THR A 510 13.57 2.26 -12.27
C THR A 510 14.22 1.97 -10.92
N SER A 511 14.54 2.98 -10.11
CA SER A 511 14.96 2.73 -8.72
C SER A 511 13.76 2.64 -7.79
N ILE A 512 13.84 1.81 -6.77
CA ILE A 512 12.82 1.72 -5.72
C ILE A 512 13.43 2.35 -4.49
N GLU A 513 12.93 3.53 -4.13
CA GLU A 513 13.39 4.25 -2.96
C GLU A 513 12.50 3.85 -1.79
N PHE A 514 13.12 3.15 -0.85
CA PHE A 514 12.53 2.85 0.45
C PHE A 514 12.62 4.13 1.31
N GLY A 515 11.78 5.11 0.99
CA GLY A 515 11.60 6.30 1.82
C GLY A 515 10.65 6.04 2.99
N GLU A 516 10.42 7.07 3.83
CA GLU A 516 9.54 7.11 5.02
C GLU A 516 8.08 6.59 4.84
N PHE A 517 7.72 6.09 3.65
CA PHE A 517 6.39 5.64 3.25
C PHE A 517 6.18 4.11 3.34
N ASP A 518 7.22 3.34 3.66
CA ASP A 518 7.21 1.86 3.55
C ASP A 518 7.27 1.08 4.86
N GLN A 519 7.48 1.79 5.95
CA GLN A 519 7.18 1.32 7.28
C GLN A 519 5.96 2.14 7.73
N ASP A 520 5.10 1.60 8.59
CA ASP A 520 4.19 2.49 9.31
C ASP A 520 5.09 3.61 9.86
N ILE A 521 4.86 4.88 9.49
CA ILE A 521 5.69 6.03 9.90
C ILE A 521 6.04 5.98 11.40
N GLU A 522 5.16 5.34 12.17
CA GLU A 522 5.31 4.94 13.55
C GLU A 522 6.56 4.11 13.88
N ASP A 523 6.96 3.11 13.09
CA ASP A 523 8.11 2.23 13.38
C ASP A 523 9.46 2.92 13.15
N LEU A 524 9.49 3.97 12.33
CA LEU A 524 10.67 4.83 12.09
C LEU A 524 10.81 5.94 13.12
N ILE A 525 9.74 6.23 13.88
CA ILE A 525 9.79 7.25 14.91
C ILE A 525 10.43 6.64 16.14
N GLN A 526 11.54 7.25 16.57
CA GLN A 526 12.15 6.88 17.82
C GLN A 526 11.13 7.08 18.95
N ARG A 527 10.92 6.03 19.76
CA ARG A 527 10.19 6.14 21.02
C ARG A 527 11.00 7.03 21.95
N GLU A 528 10.50 8.24 22.12
CA GLU A 528 11.09 9.25 22.99
C GLU A 528 9.97 9.86 23.82
N GLU A 529 10.24 10.08 25.10
CA GLU A 529 9.33 10.80 25.98
C GLU A 529 9.29 12.28 25.58
N MET A 530 8.09 12.77 25.30
CA MET A 530 7.86 14.13 24.85
C MET A 530 6.96 14.85 25.83
N VAL A 531 7.31 16.10 26.12
CA VAL A 531 6.45 17.02 26.83
C VAL A 531 5.57 17.74 25.81
N VAL A 532 4.26 17.53 25.88
CA VAL A 532 3.28 18.30 25.11
C VAL A 532 2.83 19.47 25.95
N THR A 533 2.85 20.65 25.35
CA THR A 533 2.39 21.88 25.99
C THR A 533 1.34 22.55 25.12
N VAL A 534 0.29 23.01 25.78
CA VAL A 534 -0.83 23.74 25.17
C VAL A 534 -0.90 25.10 25.83
N THR A 535 -1.06 26.16 25.02
CA THR A 535 -1.19 27.53 25.50
C THR A 535 -2.65 27.99 25.59
N LEU A 536 -2.89 29.07 26.31
CA LEU A 536 -4.21 29.71 26.41
C LEU A 536 -4.73 30.19 25.05
N GLY A 537 -3.85 30.68 24.17
CA GLY A 537 -4.15 31.08 22.80
C GLY A 537 -4.42 29.93 21.84
N GLY A 538 -4.45 28.68 22.31
CA GLY A 538 -4.75 27.51 21.49
C GLY A 538 -3.58 27.04 20.62
N TYR A 539 -2.34 27.34 21.02
CA TYR A 539 -1.15 26.77 20.40
C TYR A 539 -0.79 25.45 21.09
N ILE A 540 -0.28 24.50 20.31
CA ILE A 540 0.20 23.21 20.82
C ILE A 540 1.59 22.92 20.26
N LYS A 541 2.44 22.29 21.07
CA LYS A 541 3.77 21.80 20.67
C LYS A 541 4.17 20.57 21.46
N ARG A 542 5.12 19.82 20.91
CA ARG A 542 5.89 18.79 21.62
C ARG A 542 7.35 19.18 21.72
N VAL A 543 7.98 18.86 22.84
CA VAL A 543 9.39 19.13 23.13
C VAL A 543 9.97 17.88 23.79
N PRO A 544 11.16 17.37 23.37
CA PRO A 544 11.74 16.19 24.01
C PRO A 544 11.95 16.42 25.50
N LEU A 545 11.61 15.44 26.33
CA LEU A 545 11.79 15.54 27.78
C LEU A 545 13.25 15.84 28.14
N SER A 546 14.19 15.25 27.40
CA SER A 546 15.65 15.48 27.49
C SER A 546 16.08 16.95 27.28
N SER A 547 15.29 17.74 26.56
CA SER A 547 15.55 19.18 26.35
C SER A 547 15.27 20.02 27.59
N TYR A 548 14.53 19.47 28.55
CA TYR A 548 14.38 20.01 29.89
C TYR A 548 15.46 19.37 30.79
N ARG A 549 16.71 19.85 30.69
CA ARG A 549 17.81 19.36 31.55
C ARG A 549 17.68 19.88 32.98
N ALA A 550 17.85 18.99 33.96
CA ALA A 550 18.06 19.27 35.37
C ALA A 550 19.30 20.16 35.60
N GLN A 551 19.18 21.24 36.38
CA GLN A 551 20.31 22.05 36.85
C GLN A 551 20.81 21.51 38.20
N LYS A 552 22.12 21.23 38.32
CA LYS A 552 22.77 20.92 39.61
C LYS A 552 22.67 22.10 40.60
N ARG A 553 22.64 21.79 41.90
CA ARG A 553 22.66 22.75 43.02
C ARG A 553 23.73 23.84 42.83
N GLY A 554 23.33 25.11 42.96
CA GLY A 554 24.23 26.27 43.00
C GLY A 554 24.32 27.14 41.73
N GLY A 555 23.65 26.79 40.64
CA GLY A 555 23.62 27.64 39.43
C GLY A 555 22.62 28.80 39.56
N LYS A 556 23.07 30.05 39.33
CA LYS A 556 22.17 31.19 39.11
C LYS A 556 21.21 30.84 37.98
N GLY A 557 19.93 30.67 38.30
CA GLY A 557 18.88 30.34 37.35
C GLY A 557 18.97 31.25 36.14
N ARG A 558 18.96 30.68 34.93
CA ARG A 558 18.78 31.47 33.72
C ARG A 558 17.53 32.31 33.94
N SER A 559 17.68 33.62 33.79
CA SER A 559 16.62 34.61 33.89
C SER A 559 15.41 34.08 33.11
N GLY A 560 14.43 33.56 33.86
CA GLY A 560 13.15 33.16 33.30
C GLY A 560 12.55 34.38 32.64
N LEU A 561 12.24 34.24 31.35
CA LEU A 561 11.58 35.18 30.45
C LEU A 561 10.88 36.34 31.17
N SER A 562 11.20 37.57 30.77
CA SER A 562 10.44 38.76 31.15
C SER A 562 8.99 38.62 30.65
N MET A 563 8.11 38.14 31.53
CA MET A 563 6.69 37.85 31.28
C MET A 563 5.87 39.15 31.21
N ARG A 564 5.90 39.85 30.08
CA ARG A 564 4.92 40.91 29.82
C ARG A 564 4.01 40.70 28.62
N ASP A 565 4.33 39.82 27.66
CA ASP A 565 3.54 39.68 26.42
C ASP A 565 3.52 38.26 25.79
N GLU A 566 3.67 37.17 26.56
CA GLU A 566 3.68 35.81 25.99
C GLU A 566 2.54 34.91 26.49
N ASP A 567 1.96 34.18 25.53
CA ASP A 567 0.88 33.22 25.68
C ASP A 567 1.28 32.06 26.62
N ILE A 568 0.48 31.82 27.65
CA ILE A 568 0.85 30.99 28.80
C ILE A 568 0.47 29.54 28.56
N THR A 569 1.35 28.62 28.92
CA THR A 569 1.08 27.19 28.93
C THR A 569 0.01 26.83 29.97
N THR A 570 -1.14 26.33 29.53
CA THR A 570 -2.30 25.98 30.36
C THR A 570 -2.41 24.48 30.66
N GLN A 571 -1.88 23.63 29.78
CA GLN A 571 -1.84 22.18 29.98
C GLN A 571 -0.47 21.64 29.58
N VAL A 572 0.04 20.72 30.40
CA VAL A 572 1.26 19.97 30.15
C VAL A 572 0.95 18.50 30.39
N PHE A 573 1.33 17.65 29.45
CA PHE A 573 1.32 16.21 29.67
C PHE A 573 2.53 15.58 29.01
N VAL A 574 3.00 14.49 29.59
CA VAL A 574 4.11 13.69 29.08
C VAL A 574 3.53 12.46 28.41
N GLY A 575 4.08 12.12 27.26
CA GLY A 575 3.78 10.86 26.60
C GLY A 575 4.86 10.54 25.59
N SER A 576 4.95 9.27 25.22
CA SER A 576 5.84 8.84 24.16
C SER A 576 5.33 9.36 22.81
N THR A 577 6.24 9.50 21.85
CA THR A 577 5.95 9.88 20.46
C THR A 577 4.77 9.09 19.85
N HIS A 578 4.53 7.86 20.29
CA HIS A 578 3.49 6.95 19.79
C HIS A 578 2.13 7.11 20.47
N THR A 579 2.07 7.84 21.58
CA THR A 579 0.85 8.04 22.38
C THR A 579 -0.26 8.66 21.52
N PRO A 580 -1.39 7.98 21.31
CA PRO A 580 -2.53 8.58 20.62
C PRO A 580 -3.27 9.54 21.54
N MET A 581 -3.82 10.59 20.95
CA MET A 581 -4.59 11.60 21.66
C MET A 581 -5.93 11.82 20.96
N LEU A 582 -6.95 12.09 21.76
CA LEU A 582 -8.26 12.53 21.32
C LEU A 582 -8.45 14.01 21.65
N PHE A 583 -8.93 14.78 20.68
CA PHE A 583 -9.17 16.22 20.78
C PHE A 583 -10.67 16.47 20.67
N PHE A 584 -11.29 16.95 21.73
CA PHE A 584 -12.73 17.23 21.78
C PHE A 584 -12.99 18.71 21.63
N SER A 585 -13.94 19.08 20.76
CA SER A 585 -14.32 20.47 20.52
C SER A 585 -15.55 20.91 21.31
N ASN A 586 -15.72 22.23 21.42
CA ASN A 586 -16.86 22.88 22.09
C ASN A 586 -18.23 22.49 21.51
N ILE A 587 -18.28 21.99 20.28
CA ILE A 587 -19.51 21.53 19.61
C ILE A 587 -19.68 20.00 19.65
N GLY A 588 -18.86 19.28 20.42
CA GLY A 588 -18.97 17.84 20.60
C GLY A 588 -18.38 16.97 19.47
N GLN A 589 -17.51 17.53 18.62
CA GLN A 589 -16.69 16.73 17.70
C GLN A 589 -15.46 16.17 18.42
N VAL A 590 -14.95 15.04 17.92
CA VAL A 590 -13.68 14.47 18.32
C VAL A 590 -12.79 14.22 17.11
N TYR A 591 -11.52 14.53 17.29
CA TYR A 591 -10.44 14.28 16.32
C TYR A 591 -9.37 13.42 17.00
N SER A 592 -8.58 12.69 16.20
CA SER A 592 -7.47 11.89 16.73
C SER A 592 -6.16 12.21 16.02
N LEU A 593 -5.10 12.38 16.80
CA LEU A 593 -3.73 12.48 16.33
C LEU A 593 -2.80 11.73 17.29
N LYS A 594 -1.73 11.16 16.75
CA LYS A 594 -0.62 10.65 17.55
C LYS A 594 0.33 11.78 17.93
N LEU A 595 0.99 11.64 19.07
CA LEU A 595 1.83 12.69 19.66
C LEU A 595 2.89 13.20 18.69
N TYR A 596 3.56 12.32 17.96
CA TYR A 596 4.61 12.71 17.00
C TYR A 596 4.14 13.69 15.90
N LYS A 597 2.84 13.71 15.58
CA LYS A 597 2.26 14.61 14.57
C LYS A 597 2.12 16.05 15.08
N LEU A 598 2.25 16.27 16.40
CA LEU A 598 2.33 17.61 16.96
C LEU A 598 3.66 18.28 16.54
N PRO A 599 3.66 19.61 16.39
CA PRO A 599 4.86 20.32 15.95
C PRO A 599 5.96 20.21 17.00
N LEU A 600 7.11 19.65 16.59
CA LEU A 600 8.33 19.67 17.38
C LEU A 600 8.80 21.12 17.54
N SER A 601 9.16 21.49 18.76
CA SER A 601 9.66 22.82 19.06
C SER A 601 10.73 22.75 20.14
N ASN A 602 11.41 23.89 20.37
CA ASN A 602 12.25 24.06 21.53
C ASN A 602 11.39 24.51 22.74
N PRO A 603 11.89 24.41 23.98
CA PRO A 603 11.16 24.83 25.17
C PRO A 603 10.62 26.27 25.10
N GLN A 604 11.31 27.16 24.38
CA GLN A 604 10.98 28.59 24.24
C GLN A 604 10.02 28.93 23.08
N GLY A 605 9.79 28.02 22.14
CA GLY A 605 8.95 28.29 20.96
C GLY A 605 7.46 28.24 21.29
N LYS A 606 6.61 29.02 20.60
CA LYS A 606 5.16 29.08 20.87
C LYS A 606 4.36 27.88 20.33
N GLY A 607 4.94 27.04 19.46
CA GLY A 607 4.22 25.95 18.80
C GLY A 607 3.41 26.41 17.58
N ARG A 608 2.35 25.67 17.23
CA ARG A 608 1.42 26.06 16.14
C ARG A 608 -0.03 26.12 16.65
N PRO A 609 -0.87 27.00 16.07
CA PRO A 609 -2.31 27.03 16.38
C PRO A 609 -2.98 25.69 16.05
N MET A 610 -3.85 25.20 16.95
CA MET A 610 -4.58 23.93 16.73
C MET A 610 -5.47 23.94 15.49
N VAL A 611 -6.02 25.10 15.11
CA VAL A 611 -6.82 25.29 13.89
C VAL A 611 -6.03 24.99 12.59
N ASN A 612 -4.70 25.01 12.65
CA ASN A 612 -3.83 24.67 11.52
C ASN A 612 -3.44 23.18 11.50
N ILE A 613 -3.74 22.45 12.58
CA ILE A 613 -3.39 21.04 12.77
C ILE A 613 -4.63 20.15 12.61
N LEU A 614 -5.79 20.62 13.08
CA LEU A 614 -7.07 19.93 13.03
C LEU A 614 -8.04 20.68 12.11
N PRO A 615 -8.89 19.98 11.34
CA PRO A 615 -9.85 20.61 10.43
C PRO A 615 -11.07 21.14 11.18
N LEU A 616 -10.88 22.16 12.01
CA LEU A 616 -11.93 22.79 12.82
C LEU A 616 -12.81 23.73 11.97
N LYS A 617 -14.11 23.77 12.25
CA LYS A 617 -15.06 24.70 11.62
C LYS A 617 -14.91 26.13 12.18
N ALA A 618 -15.57 27.10 11.53
CA ALA A 618 -15.63 28.46 12.05
C ALA A 618 -16.25 28.48 13.47
N ASN A 619 -15.58 29.15 14.42
CA ASN A 619 -15.91 29.21 15.86
C ASN A 619 -15.82 27.88 16.63
N GLU A 620 -15.25 26.83 16.02
CA GLU A 620 -14.93 25.57 16.70
C GLU A 620 -13.54 25.67 17.35
N HIS A 621 -13.45 25.34 18.63
CA HIS A 621 -12.19 25.27 19.37
C HIS A 621 -12.15 24.01 20.24
N ILE A 622 -10.93 23.53 20.50
CA ILE A 622 -10.70 22.36 21.36
C ILE A 622 -10.91 22.75 22.82
N THR A 623 -11.73 22.00 23.53
CA THR A 623 -11.98 22.17 24.97
C THR A 623 -11.19 21.17 25.80
N ASN A 624 -11.05 19.94 25.33
CA ASN A 624 -10.40 18.86 26.07
C ASN A 624 -9.47 18.04 25.18
N ILE A 625 -8.29 17.71 25.71
CA ILE A 625 -7.32 16.82 25.07
C ILE A 625 -7.13 15.63 25.99
N MET A 626 -7.25 14.44 25.44
CA MET A 626 -7.18 13.19 26.20
C MET A 626 -6.10 12.29 25.58
N PRO A 627 -4.90 12.20 26.18
CA PRO A 627 -3.94 11.16 25.82
C PRO A 627 -4.51 9.79 26.20
N LEU A 628 -4.22 8.79 25.38
CA LEU A 628 -4.65 7.41 25.56
C LEU A 628 -3.45 6.50 25.85
N PRO A 629 -3.59 5.45 26.69
CA PRO A 629 -2.54 4.47 26.91
C PRO A 629 -2.04 3.88 25.59
N GLU A 630 -0.76 3.56 25.44
CA GLU A 630 -0.23 2.99 24.19
C GLU A 630 -0.71 1.55 23.95
N ASN A 631 -0.82 0.78 25.03
CA ASN A 631 -1.22 -0.62 25.00
C ASN A 631 -2.68 -0.77 24.55
N GLN A 632 -2.91 -1.64 23.56
CA GLN A 632 -4.23 -1.89 23.00
C GLN A 632 -5.16 -2.58 24.00
N ASP A 633 -4.64 -3.48 24.83
CA ASP A 633 -5.44 -4.23 25.82
C ASP A 633 -5.94 -3.31 26.95
N GLU A 634 -5.15 -2.30 27.31
CA GLU A 634 -5.56 -1.28 28.28
C GLU A 634 -6.65 -0.36 27.71
N ARG A 635 -6.57 -0.02 26.41
CA ARG A 635 -7.61 0.80 25.76
C ARG A 635 -8.93 0.07 25.64
N ASP A 636 -8.89 -1.21 25.31
CA ASP A 636 -10.11 -1.99 25.05
C ASP A 636 -10.95 -2.19 26.34
N ASN A 637 -10.37 -1.94 27.53
CA ASN A 637 -11.04 -2.00 28.84
C ASN A 637 -11.45 -0.62 29.42
N LEU A 638 -11.26 0.48 28.69
CA LEU A 638 -11.58 1.83 29.17
C LEU A 638 -12.91 2.34 28.62
N ASN A 639 -13.60 3.13 29.44
CA ASN A 639 -14.77 3.92 29.03
C ASN A 639 -14.40 5.40 28.93
N ILE A 640 -15.16 6.15 28.16
CA ILE A 640 -15.10 7.62 28.14
C ILE A 640 -16.34 8.17 28.84
N MET A 641 -16.12 9.01 29.86
CA MET A 641 -17.17 9.79 30.50
C MET A 641 -17.17 11.21 29.95
N PHE A 642 -18.35 11.70 29.58
CA PHE A 642 -18.60 13.08 29.16
C PHE A 642 -19.47 13.77 30.21
N ALA A 643 -19.18 15.05 30.49
CA ALA A 643 -20.00 15.90 31.35
C ALA A 643 -20.31 17.24 30.68
N THR A 644 -21.55 17.69 30.84
CA THR A 644 -22.09 18.92 30.25
C THR A 644 -22.39 19.98 31.32
N ALA A 645 -22.50 21.24 30.91
CA ALA A 645 -22.77 22.37 31.81
C ALA A 645 -24.12 22.24 32.51
N LYS A 646 -25.14 21.68 31.83
CA LYS A 646 -26.46 21.41 32.41
C LYS A 646 -26.50 20.20 33.35
N GLY A 647 -25.37 19.53 33.57
CA GLY A 647 -25.26 18.39 34.48
C GLY A 647 -25.77 17.08 33.89
N ASN A 648 -25.84 16.96 32.57
CA ASN A 648 -25.96 15.68 31.89
C ASN A 648 -24.58 15.02 31.77
N ILE A 649 -24.57 13.69 31.89
CA ILE A 649 -23.39 12.84 31.81
C ILE A 649 -23.65 11.69 30.87
N ARG A 650 -22.59 11.22 30.22
CA ARG A 650 -22.67 10.15 29.24
C ARG A 650 -21.46 9.25 29.35
N ARG A 651 -21.71 7.96 29.49
CA ARG A 651 -20.68 6.92 29.40
C ARG A 651 -20.71 6.29 28.01
N SER A 652 -19.57 6.26 27.33
CA SER A 652 -19.40 5.59 26.03
C SER A 652 -18.20 4.65 26.08
N ASP A 653 -18.21 3.65 25.22
CA ASP A 653 -17.09 2.73 25.05
C ASP A 653 -15.93 3.46 24.35
N LEU A 654 -14.68 3.29 24.80
CA LEU A 654 -13.53 3.88 24.11
C LEU A 654 -13.34 3.29 22.70
N LEU A 655 -13.79 2.04 22.47
CA LEU A 655 -13.73 1.38 21.17
C LEU A 655 -14.49 2.13 20.07
N ASP A 656 -15.53 2.89 20.43
CA ASP A 656 -16.27 3.74 19.48
C ASP A 656 -15.39 4.80 18.82
N PHE A 657 -14.22 5.07 19.40
CA PHE A 657 -13.26 6.08 18.98
C PHE A 657 -11.97 5.48 18.37
N LYS A 658 -11.90 4.16 18.18
CA LYS A 658 -10.71 3.44 17.64
C LYS A 658 -10.37 3.80 16.19
N LYS A 659 -11.39 4.07 15.35
CA LYS A 659 -11.22 4.50 13.95
C LYS A 659 -11.93 5.83 13.73
N LEU A 660 -11.15 6.92 13.78
CA LEU A 660 -11.60 8.27 13.51
C LEU A 660 -11.13 8.71 12.12
N GLN A 661 -12.04 9.27 11.33
CA GLN A 661 -11.72 9.87 10.04
C GLN A 661 -11.03 11.23 10.28
N SER A 662 -10.25 11.69 9.29
CA SER A 662 -9.50 12.95 9.40
C SER A 662 -10.37 14.19 9.60
N ASN A 663 -11.61 14.18 9.09
CA ASN A 663 -12.61 15.23 9.28
C ASN A 663 -13.30 15.22 10.66
N GLY A 664 -12.86 14.36 11.58
CA GLY A 664 -13.46 14.21 12.90
C GLY A 664 -14.76 13.41 12.90
N LYS A 665 -15.31 13.20 14.09
CA LYS A 665 -16.53 12.43 14.31
C LYS A 665 -17.34 13.07 15.43
N ILE A 666 -18.67 12.95 15.37
CA ILE A 666 -19.53 13.38 16.48
C ILE A 666 -19.29 12.44 17.67
N ALA A 667 -18.77 12.98 18.77
CA ALA A 667 -18.64 12.27 20.04
C ALA A 667 -19.91 12.37 20.88
N ILE A 668 -20.49 13.57 20.93
CA ILE A 668 -21.71 13.91 21.65
C ILE A 668 -22.46 14.99 20.88
N ARG A 669 -23.80 14.90 20.83
CA ARG A 669 -24.64 15.98 20.32
C ARG A 669 -25.16 16.77 21.51
N LEU A 670 -24.80 18.05 21.59
CA LEU A 670 -25.23 18.97 22.62
C LEU A 670 -26.49 19.71 22.16
N ASP A 671 -27.35 20.08 23.10
CA ASP A 671 -28.46 21.02 22.86
C ASP A 671 -27.90 22.44 22.59
N GLU A 672 -28.67 23.29 21.92
CA GLU A 672 -28.23 24.64 21.50
C GLU A 672 -27.72 25.53 22.66
N ASP A 673 -28.21 25.29 23.88
CA ASP A 673 -27.84 26.01 25.11
C ASP A 673 -26.94 25.20 26.07
N ASP A 674 -26.39 24.06 25.65
CA ASP A 674 -25.51 23.23 26.48
C ASP A 674 -24.07 23.21 25.96
N LYS A 675 -23.12 22.94 26.86
CA LYS A 675 -21.69 22.95 26.55
C LYS A 675 -21.01 21.74 27.16
N LEU A 676 -20.07 21.15 26.42
CA LEU A 676 -19.17 20.14 26.95
C LEU A 676 -18.20 20.81 27.93
N ILE A 677 -18.14 20.29 29.15
CA ILE A 677 -17.28 20.81 30.22
C ILE A 677 -16.04 19.94 30.37
N ASP A 678 -16.21 18.62 30.41
CA ASP A 678 -15.07 17.72 30.57
C ASP A 678 -15.31 16.35 29.93
N VAL A 679 -14.19 15.73 29.55
CA VAL A 679 -14.12 14.38 29.00
C VAL A 679 -12.94 13.67 29.63
N LYS A 680 -13.19 12.54 30.30
CA LYS A 680 -12.15 11.77 30.99
C LYS A 680 -12.26 10.28 30.66
N PRO A 681 -11.13 9.57 30.53
CA PRO A 681 -11.14 8.12 30.52
C PRO A 681 -11.47 7.64 31.93
N CYS A 682 -12.22 6.56 32.04
CA CYS A 682 -12.59 5.95 33.32
C CYS A 682 -12.74 4.43 33.20
N LYS A 683 -12.45 3.74 34.29
CA LYS A 683 -12.74 2.32 34.49
C LYS A 683 -14.10 2.14 35.15
N GLU A 684 -14.61 0.91 35.15
CA GLU A 684 -15.93 0.61 35.73
C GLU A 684 -15.93 0.77 37.26
N ASP A 685 -14.84 0.40 37.92
CA ASP A 685 -14.64 0.44 39.36
C ASP A 685 -14.38 1.85 39.92
N GLU A 686 -14.23 2.87 39.06
CA GLU A 686 -13.97 4.26 39.46
C GLU A 686 -15.26 5.04 39.74
N HIS A 687 -15.10 6.18 40.42
CA HIS A 687 -16.20 7.09 40.76
C HIS A 687 -16.06 8.41 40.01
N ILE A 688 -17.20 9.03 39.70
CA ILE A 688 -17.26 10.38 39.14
C ILE A 688 -17.66 11.37 40.23
N LEU A 689 -16.94 12.49 40.31
CA LEU A 689 -17.30 13.66 41.10
C LEU A 689 -17.65 14.81 40.16
N LEU A 690 -18.90 15.25 40.17
CA LEU A 690 -19.33 16.48 39.50
C LEU A 690 -19.33 17.63 40.50
N ALA A 691 -18.83 18.79 40.09
CA ALA A 691 -18.85 20.00 40.90
C ALA A 691 -19.55 21.15 40.18
N THR A 692 -20.26 21.99 40.94
CA THR A 692 -21.05 23.10 40.40
C THR A 692 -20.50 24.46 40.81
N LYS A 693 -20.88 25.48 40.05
CA LYS A 693 -20.54 26.87 40.27
C LYS A 693 -21.02 27.38 41.63
N ALA A 694 -22.18 26.91 42.10
CA ALA A 694 -22.74 27.22 43.42
C ALA A 694 -22.18 26.36 44.57
N GLY A 695 -21.08 25.63 44.35
CA GLY A 695 -20.35 24.96 45.43
C GLY A 695 -21.00 23.68 45.91
N LYS A 696 -21.75 23.01 45.05
CA LYS A 696 -22.22 21.65 45.29
C LYS A 696 -21.29 20.64 44.60
N ALA A 697 -21.19 19.45 45.16
CA ALA A 697 -20.55 18.33 44.50
C ALA A 697 -21.33 17.03 44.70
N LEU A 698 -21.32 16.16 43.70
CA LEU A 698 -22.00 14.87 43.72
C LEU A 698 -21.01 13.78 43.29
N ARG A 699 -20.84 12.76 44.13
CA ARG A 699 -20.02 11.58 43.84
C ARG A 699 -20.91 10.36 43.61
N PHE A 700 -20.70 9.65 42.51
CA PHE A 700 -21.42 8.42 42.17
C PHE A 700 -20.52 7.43 41.41
N PRO A 701 -20.78 6.11 41.47
CA PRO A 701 -19.99 5.11 40.74
C PRO A 701 -20.21 5.19 39.22
N VAL A 702 -19.17 4.91 38.42
CA VAL A 702 -19.25 4.85 36.95
C VAL A 702 -20.26 3.78 36.48
N GLU A 703 -20.35 2.65 37.19
CA GLU A 703 -21.32 1.57 36.94
C GLU A 703 -22.79 2.01 37.00
N SER A 704 -23.11 3.10 37.70
CA SER A 704 -24.48 3.64 37.74
C SER A 704 -24.98 4.16 36.39
N LEU A 705 -24.09 4.23 35.39
CA LEU A 705 -24.38 4.54 34.00
C LEU A 705 -24.14 3.34 33.10
N ARG A 706 -25.16 2.99 32.33
CA ARG A 706 -25.00 2.09 31.19
C ARG A 706 -24.15 2.75 30.10
N VAL A 707 -23.42 1.94 29.35
CA VAL A 707 -22.71 2.38 28.14
C VAL A 707 -23.72 2.73 27.04
N ILE A 708 -23.67 3.96 26.54
CA ILE A 708 -24.58 4.47 25.51
C ILE A 708 -23.92 4.33 24.12
N LYS A 709 -24.46 3.43 23.28
CA LYS A 709 -23.98 3.23 21.89
C LYS A 709 -24.43 4.32 20.90
N SER A 710 -25.59 4.96 21.14
CA SER A 710 -26.12 6.00 20.23
C SER A 710 -25.35 7.31 20.40
N ARG A 711 -24.84 7.91 19.33
CA ARG A 711 -24.06 9.17 19.34
C ARG A 711 -24.90 10.44 19.26
N THR A 712 -26.22 10.31 19.18
CA THR A 712 -27.16 11.45 19.04
C THR A 712 -27.71 11.94 20.37
N SER A 713 -27.27 11.37 21.50
CA SER A 713 -27.72 11.72 22.84
C SER A 713 -26.65 12.51 23.58
N ASP A 714 -27.08 13.53 24.30
CA ASP A 714 -26.32 14.36 25.24
C ASP A 714 -26.10 13.67 26.61
N GLY A 715 -26.76 12.53 26.85
CA GLY A 715 -26.56 11.67 28.01
C GLY A 715 -27.79 11.53 28.90
N VAL A 716 -27.55 11.23 30.18
CA VAL A 716 -28.57 11.16 31.24
C VAL A 716 -28.24 12.17 32.32
N ARG A 717 -29.24 12.55 33.14
CA ARG A 717 -29.01 13.47 34.26
C ARG A 717 -28.00 12.87 35.24
N GLY A 718 -26.89 13.58 35.44
CA GLY A 718 -25.84 13.28 36.39
C GLY A 718 -26.02 14.00 37.71
N MET A 719 -26.36 15.29 37.66
CA MET A 719 -26.60 16.11 38.84
C MET A 719 -27.80 17.03 38.64
N LYS A 720 -28.66 17.15 39.66
CA LYS A 720 -29.76 18.10 39.67
C LYS A 720 -29.24 19.47 40.10
N LEU A 721 -29.30 20.43 39.18
CA LEU A 721 -28.81 21.79 39.39
C LEU A 721 -29.91 22.69 39.97
N ALA A 722 -29.49 23.68 40.75
CA ALA A 722 -30.35 24.79 41.17
C ALA A 722 -30.53 25.80 40.01
N LYS A 723 -31.45 26.75 40.18
CA LYS A 723 -31.63 27.84 39.21
C LYS A 723 -30.36 28.68 39.12
N GLU A 724 -29.90 28.99 37.90
CA GLU A 724 -28.63 29.69 37.61
C GLU A 724 -27.34 28.95 38.03
N ASP A 725 -27.41 27.66 38.39
CA ASP A 725 -26.23 26.84 38.66
C ASP A 725 -25.83 26.01 37.43
N SER A 726 -24.55 25.68 37.33
CA SER A 726 -23.98 24.90 36.23
C SER A 726 -22.85 24.02 36.72
N VAL A 727 -22.66 22.86 36.10
CA VAL A 727 -21.46 22.04 36.32
C VAL A 727 -20.25 22.77 35.74
N ILE A 728 -19.17 22.84 36.51
CA ILE A 728 -17.91 23.51 36.13
C ILE A 728 -16.74 22.53 36.01
N SER A 729 -16.83 21.34 36.60
CA SER A 729 -15.84 20.29 36.39
C SER A 729 -16.39 18.89 36.65
N MET A 730 -15.69 17.91 36.06
CA MET A 730 -15.85 16.49 36.34
C MET A 730 -14.49 15.94 36.77
N THR A 731 -14.47 15.11 37.80
CA THR A 731 -13.26 14.43 38.25
C THR A 731 -13.51 12.94 38.33
N VAL A 732 -12.55 12.15 37.86
CA VAL A 732 -12.51 10.70 38.07
C VAL A 732 -11.71 10.46 39.35
N LEU A 733 -12.29 9.71 40.28
CA LEU A 733 -11.72 9.35 41.57
C LEU A 733 -11.62 7.85 41.67
N LYS A 734 -10.65 7.37 42.45
CA LYS A 734 -10.52 5.95 42.77
C LYS A 734 -11.84 5.40 43.34
N GLY A 735 -12.13 4.15 42.97
CA GLY A 735 -13.20 3.37 43.58
C GLY A 735 -12.95 3.21 45.08
N ILE A 736 -14.00 3.37 45.89
CA ILE A 736 -13.90 3.23 47.34
C ILE A 736 -15.09 2.41 47.82
N SER A 737 -14.83 1.25 48.41
CA SER A 737 -15.83 0.33 48.98
C SER A 737 -15.85 0.36 50.51
N SER A 738 -15.83 1.55 51.12
CA SER A 738 -15.87 1.71 52.59
C SER A 738 -17.24 2.17 53.08
N THR A 739 -17.61 1.69 54.27
CA THR A 739 -18.87 2.07 54.92
C THR A 739 -18.84 3.54 55.35
N LYS A 740 -20.01 4.08 55.70
CA LYS A 740 -20.09 5.46 56.21
C LYS A 740 -19.33 5.58 57.53
N GLU A 741 -19.51 4.60 58.41
CA GLU A 741 -18.87 4.51 59.72
C GLU A 741 -17.35 4.49 59.59
N ASP A 742 -16.81 3.66 58.69
CA ASP A 742 -15.36 3.56 58.46
C ASP A 742 -14.76 4.87 57.94
N ARG A 743 -15.47 5.54 57.03
CA ARG A 743 -15.03 6.83 56.50
C ARG A 743 -15.07 7.95 57.53
N ASP A 744 -16.14 8.02 58.32
CA ASP A 744 -16.27 9.03 59.36
C ASP A 744 -15.21 8.81 60.45
N ALA A 745 -14.92 7.54 60.80
CA ALA A 745 -13.80 7.17 61.67
C ALA A 745 -12.44 7.58 61.07
N TYR A 746 -12.16 7.22 59.81
CA TYR A 746 -10.91 7.57 59.13
C TYR A 746 -10.70 9.10 59.02
N LEU A 747 -11.74 9.86 58.70
CA LEU A 747 -11.67 11.33 58.58
C LEU A 747 -11.48 12.03 59.93
N SER A 748 -11.69 11.33 61.05
CA SER A 748 -11.41 11.86 62.40
C SER A 748 -9.92 11.85 62.73
N VAL A 749 -9.13 11.02 62.05
CA VAL A 749 -7.67 11.03 62.12
C VAL A 749 -7.13 12.32 61.48
N PRO A 750 -6.24 13.08 62.15
CA PRO A 750 -5.56 14.24 61.58
C PRO A 750 -4.95 13.94 60.20
N TRP A 751 -5.03 14.90 59.28
CA TRP A 751 -4.57 14.66 57.90
C TRP A 751 -3.05 14.49 57.84
N GLU A 752 -2.31 15.12 58.75
CA GLU A 752 -0.86 15.01 58.88
C GLU A 752 -0.46 13.55 59.13
N GLN A 753 -1.09 12.92 60.14
CA GLN A 753 -0.86 11.51 60.47
C GLN A 753 -1.28 10.57 59.33
N ARG A 754 -2.36 10.88 58.61
CA ARG A 754 -2.78 10.08 57.45
C ARG A 754 -1.75 10.09 56.33
N LEU A 755 -1.05 11.20 56.11
CA LEU A 755 0.04 11.30 55.14
C LEU A 755 1.30 10.56 55.60
N GLU A 756 1.64 10.64 56.89
CA GLU A 756 2.75 9.88 57.49
C GLU A 756 2.53 8.37 57.33
N ILE A 757 1.30 7.90 57.61
CA ILE A 757 0.91 6.50 57.41
C ILE A 757 1.02 6.09 55.93
N ALA A 758 0.60 6.96 54.99
CA ALA A 758 0.73 6.69 53.56
C ALA A 758 2.20 6.64 53.08
N LYS A 759 3.13 7.29 53.80
CA LYS A 759 4.58 7.22 53.57
C LYS A 759 5.23 6.00 54.22
N GLY A 760 4.47 5.18 54.95
CA GLY A 760 4.95 3.96 55.59
C GLY A 760 5.51 4.16 57.00
N GLU A 761 5.23 5.30 57.65
CA GLU A 761 5.64 5.51 59.05
C GLU A 761 4.84 4.59 60.00
N GLU A 762 5.53 4.06 61.02
CA GLU A 762 4.89 3.22 62.04
C GLU A 762 3.91 4.03 62.88
N PHE A 763 2.71 3.48 63.11
CA PHE A 763 1.69 4.11 63.95
C PHE A 763 1.05 3.08 64.88
N ASN A 764 0.58 3.54 66.04
CA ASN A 764 -0.18 2.71 66.97
C ASN A 764 -1.69 2.91 66.76
N PRO A 765 -2.44 1.88 66.29
CA PRO A 765 -3.88 1.98 66.06
C PRO A 765 -4.68 2.35 67.32
N GLU A 766 -4.20 1.94 68.50
CA GLU A 766 -4.88 2.21 69.79
C GLU A 766 -4.80 3.70 70.18
N GLU A 767 -3.74 4.40 69.77
CA GLU A 767 -3.54 5.83 70.03
C GLU A 767 -4.38 6.73 69.12
N LEU A 768 -4.80 6.23 67.96
CA LEU A 768 -5.66 6.97 67.03
C LEU A 768 -7.12 7.04 67.50
N GLY A 769 -7.55 6.18 68.43
CA GLY A 769 -8.88 6.22 69.03
C GLY A 769 -10.04 5.97 68.05
N VAL A 770 -9.77 5.32 66.91
CA VAL A 770 -10.74 5.00 65.85
C VAL A 770 -11.10 3.53 65.81
N SER A 771 -12.31 3.20 65.37
CA SER A 771 -12.82 1.82 65.29
C SER A 771 -12.33 1.04 64.05
N LEU A 772 -11.20 1.42 63.46
CA LEU A 772 -10.64 0.83 62.24
C LEU A 772 -9.44 -0.08 62.58
N THR A 773 -9.28 -1.16 61.82
CA THR A 773 -8.09 -2.03 61.94
C THR A 773 -6.87 -1.37 61.31
N ALA A 774 -5.67 -1.68 61.79
CA ALA A 774 -4.43 -1.13 61.22
C ALA A 774 -4.32 -1.31 59.69
N PRO A 775 -4.61 -2.52 59.13
CA PRO A 775 -4.56 -2.72 57.67
C PRO A 775 -5.56 -1.83 56.92
N ALA A 776 -6.77 -1.62 57.47
CA ALA A 776 -7.77 -0.77 56.84
C ALA A 776 -7.35 0.71 56.82
N ILE A 777 -6.70 1.20 57.88
CA ILE A 777 -6.18 2.58 57.94
C ILE A 777 -5.08 2.78 56.88
N VAL A 778 -4.16 1.83 56.76
CA VAL A 778 -3.08 1.85 55.75
C VAL A 778 -3.66 1.82 54.33
N GLU A 779 -4.59 0.92 54.06
CA GLU A 779 -5.25 0.83 52.75
C GLU A 779 -5.98 2.13 52.39
N MET A 780 -6.70 2.71 53.35
CA MET A 780 -7.42 3.97 53.14
C MET A 780 -6.46 5.15 52.93
N ALA A 781 -5.33 5.20 53.64
CA ALA A 781 -4.28 6.21 53.48
C ALA A 781 -3.59 6.12 52.12
N ASN A 782 -3.21 4.92 51.68
CA ASN A 782 -2.62 4.70 50.36
C ASN A 782 -3.60 5.03 49.21
N SER A 783 -4.89 4.95 49.47
CA SER A 783 -5.94 5.25 48.49
C SER A 783 -6.53 6.66 48.63
N GLU A 784 -6.03 7.49 49.57
CA GLU A 784 -6.56 8.83 49.79
C GLU A 784 -6.22 9.79 48.63
N GLU A 785 -7.25 10.48 48.13
CA GLU A 785 -7.11 11.53 47.12
C GLU A 785 -7.58 12.87 47.70
N PHE A 786 -6.93 13.96 47.32
CA PHE A 786 -7.30 15.30 47.76
C PHE A 786 -7.91 16.10 46.61
N ILE A 787 -8.99 16.81 46.90
CA ILE A 787 -9.72 17.65 45.95
C ILE A 787 -9.46 19.10 46.28
N LEU A 788 -8.84 19.82 45.34
CA LEU A 788 -8.71 21.26 45.39
C LEU A 788 -10.00 21.90 44.86
N THR A 789 -10.51 22.90 45.57
CA THR A 789 -11.59 23.79 45.10
C THR A 789 -11.10 25.23 45.15
N VAL A 790 -11.37 25.99 44.08
CA VAL A 790 -10.98 27.40 43.95
C VAL A 790 -12.18 28.23 43.47
N THR A 791 -12.27 29.46 43.97
CA THR A 791 -13.38 30.40 43.72
C THR A 791 -12.92 31.67 43.00
N GLU A 792 -13.88 32.41 42.45
CA GLU A 792 -13.63 33.61 41.64
C GLU A 792 -13.01 34.76 42.43
N ASN A 793 -13.19 34.83 43.75
CA ASN A 793 -12.53 35.84 44.59
C ASN A 793 -11.23 35.33 45.23
N GLY A 794 -10.61 34.29 44.68
CA GLY A 794 -9.27 33.85 45.06
C GLY A 794 -9.20 33.05 46.36
N PHE A 795 -10.32 32.48 46.84
CA PHE A 795 -10.30 31.52 47.93
C PHE A 795 -10.14 30.09 47.41
N GLY A 796 -9.42 29.26 48.17
CA GLY A 796 -9.32 27.85 47.87
C GLY A 796 -9.05 26.96 49.07
N LYS A 797 -9.29 25.67 48.89
CA LYS A 797 -9.09 24.64 49.91
C LYS A 797 -8.82 23.28 49.30
N ARG A 798 -8.14 22.42 50.08
CA ARG A 798 -8.01 20.99 49.79
C ARG A 798 -8.90 20.19 50.73
N SER A 799 -9.63 19.21 50.22
CA SER A 799 -10.49 18.33 51.03
C SER A 799 -10.32 16.87 50.60
N SER A 800 -10.29 15.95 51.55
CA SER A 800 -10.22 14.51 51.28
C SER A 800 -11.41 14.03 50.43
N ALA A 801 -11.13 13.18 49.44
CA ALA A 801 -12.11 12.50 48.61
C ALA A 801 -13.09 11.64 49.42
N TYR A 802 -12.66 11.08 50.56
CA TYR A 802 -13.53 10.35 51.50
C TYR A 802 -14.63 11.22 52.11
N GLY A 803 -14.42 12.54 52.16
CA GLY A 803 -15.43 13.49 52.60
C GLY A 803 -16.67 13.47 51.69
N TYR A 804 -16.51 13.14 50.40
CA TYR A 804 -17.60 13.14 49.43
C TYR A 804 -18.32 11.80 49.44
N ARG A 805 -19.51 11.77 50.05
CA ARG A 805 -20.31 10.55 50.13
C ARG A 805 -20.72 10.05 48.75
N ILE A 806 -20.69 8.73 48.60
CA ILE A 806 -21.14 8.05 47.40
C ILE A 806 -22.67 8.01 47.45
N THR A 807 -23.31 8.42 46.36
CA THR A 807 -24.78 8.47 46.21
C THR A 807 -25.15 8.06 44.79
N ASP A 808 -26.43 7.87 44.53
CA ASP A 808 -26.93 7.72 43.16
C ASP A 808 -26.80 9.02 42.35
N ARG A 809 -26.63 8.88 41.04
CA ARG A 809 -26.69 10.00 40.10
C ARG A 809 -28.05 10.69 40.12
N GLY A 810 -28.08 11.97 39.73
CA GLY A 810 -29.28 12.80 39.64
C GLY A 810 -29.64 13.51 40.96
N GLY A 811 -28.88 13.30 42.04
CA GLY A 811 -29.02 14.05 43.28
C GLY A 811 -28.59 15.52 43.15
N SER A 812 -28.95 16.34 44.14
CA SER A 812 -28.54 17.76 44.22
C SER A 812 -27.12 17.98 44.77
N GLY A 813 -26.41 16.90 45.10
CA GLY A 813 -25.08 16.96 45.70
C GLY A 813 -25.06 17.44 47.15
N ILE A 814 -23.86 17.43 47.72
CA ILE A 814 -23.52 17.94 49.05
C ILE A 814 -22.72 19.23 48.92
N ILE A 815 -22.52 19.97 50.01
CA ILE A 815 -21.69 21.17 49.99
C ILE A 815 -20.24 20.78 49.70
N ASN A 816 -19.71 21.29 48.59
CA ASN A 816 -18.31 21.18 48.22
C ASN A 816 -17.46 22.25 48.93
N MET A 817 -17.97 23.48 48.98
CA MET A 817 -17.34 24.64 49.60
C MET A 817 -18.43 25.59 50.08
N ASP A 818 -18.20 26.26 51.21
CA ASP A 818 -19.14 27.25 51.71
C ASP A 818 -18.98 28.58 50.95
N ILE A 819 -19.97 28.89 50.10
CA ILE A 819 -19.97 30.06 49.23
C ILE A 819 -20.74 31.20 49.88
N ASN A 820 -20.13 32.38 49.88
CA ASN A 820 -20.71 33.63 50.32
C ASN A 820 -20.17 34.76 49.44
N ASP A 821 -20.63 36.00 49.68
CA ASP A 821 -20.22 37.17 48.88
C ASP A 821 -18.69 37.42 48.91
N LYS A 822 -17.98 36.94 49.95
CA LYS A 822 -16.53 37.07 50.04
C LYS A 822 -15.80 36.05 49.18
N THR A 823 -16.24 34.79 49.17
CA THR A 823 -15.59 33.74 48.36
C THR A 823 -15.97 33.82 46.90
N GLY A 824 -17.22 34.20 46.60
CA GLY A 824 -17.76 34.16 45.25
C GLY A 824 -17.91 32.73 44.73
N LEU A 825 -18.30 32.64 43.46
CA LEU A 825 -18.62 31.36 42.81
C LEU A 825 -17.38 30.47 42.58
N VAL A 826 -17.58 29.15 42.52
CA VAL A 826 -16.50 28.19 42.22
C VAL A 826 -16.09 28.29 40.75
N VAL A 827 -14.78 28.29 40.51
CA VAL A 827 -14.17 28.36 39.18
C VAL A 827 -13.46 27.07 38.80
N GLY A 828 -12.94 26.31 39.77
CA GLY A 828 -12.27 25.04 39.49
C GLY A 828 -12.35 24.05 40.63
N VAL A 829 -12.57 22.78 40.29
CA VAL A 829 -12.47 21.63 41.21
C VAL A 829 -11.74 20.50 40.51
N MET A 830 -10.67 20.03 41.12
CA MET A 830 -9.74 19.06 40.51
C MET A 830 -9.02 18.24 41.58
N PRO A 831 -8.63 16.99 41.27
CA PRO A 831 -7.79 16.20 42.17
C PRO A 831 -6.37 16.76 42.13
N VAL A 832 -5.69 16.73 43.28
CA VAL A 832 -4.33 17.26 43.42
C VAL A 832 -3.45 16.30 44.23
N LYS A 833 -2.16 16.27 43.89
CA LYS A 833 -1.11 15.70 44.72
C LYS A 833 -0.55 16.78 45.65
N MET A 834 0.22 16.36 46.65
CA MET A 834 0.79 17.32 47.62
C MET A 834 1.80 18.28 46.98
N ASP A 835 2.55 17.78 46.01
CA ASP A 835 3.67 18.49 45.37
C ASP A 835 3.24 19.25 44.11
N ASP A 836 1.96 19.19 43.71
CA ASP A 836 1.49 20.00 42.58
C ASP A 836 1.54 21.51 42.93
N GLU A 837 1.60 22.36 41.91
CA GLU A 837 1.46 23.80 42.04
C GLU A 837 0.21 24.30 41.31
N LEU A 838 -0.35 25.41 41.78
CA LEU A 838 -1.59 26.00 41.28
C LEU A 838 -1.30 27.26 40.46
N MET A 839 -1.94 27.38 39.30
CA MET A 839 -1.94 28.58 38.47
C MET A 839 -3.35 29.14 38.31
N LEU A 840 -3.46 30.45 38.50
CA LEU A 840 -4.72 31.19 38.52
C LEU A 840 -4.64 32.33 37.50
N ILE A 841 -5.67 32.48 36.69
CA ILE A 841 -5.79 33.54 35.70
C ILE A 841 -6.97 34.43 36.07
N THR A 842 -6.77 35.73 36.11
CA THR A 842 -7.84 36.70 36.38
C THR A 842 -8.44 37.29 35.11
N ASN A 843 -9.64 37.89 35.21
CA ASN A 843 -10.31 38.61 34.13
C ASN A 843 -9.53 39.85 33.62
N SER A 844 -8.60 40.37 34.43
CA SER A 844 -7.68 41.45 34.04
C SER A 844 -6.45 40.94 33.27
N GLY A 845 -6.28 39.61 33.18
CA GLY A 845 -5.13 38.95 32.57
C GLY A 845 -3.95 38.72 33.52
N LYS A 846 -4.09 38.95 34.84
CA LYS A 846 -3.03 38.61 35.79
C LYS A 846 -2.94 37.10 35.98
N LEU A 847 -1.70 36.64 36.09
CA LEU A 847 -1.35 35.25 36.34
C LEU A 847 -0.71 35.12 37.71
N ILE A 848 -1.18 34.17 38.49
CA ILE A 848 -0.76 33.98 39.87
C ILE A 848 -0.46 32.51 40.08
N ARG A 849 0.76 32.23 40.53
CA ARG A 849 1.27 30.88 40.81
C ARG A 849 1.48 30.71 42.31
N CYS A 850 0.98 29.63 42.90
CA CYS A 850 1.17 29.33 44.32
C CYS A 850 1.35 27.83 44.55
N LYS A 851 2.21 27.48 45.51
CA LYS A 851 2.42 26.08 45.94
C LYS A 851 1.20 25.54 46.68
N LEU A 852 0.81 24.29 46.42
CA LEU A 852 -0.33 23.70 47.11
C LEU A 852 -0.12 23.49 48.60
N GLU A 853 1.13 23.32 49.06
CA GLU A 853 1.48 23.26 50.49
C GLU A 853 0.88 24.43 51.29
N SER A 854 0.82 25.62 50.67
CA SER A 854 0.24 26.83 51.30
C SER A 854 -1.28 26.76 51.48
N ILE A 855 -1.96 25.83 50.81
CA ILE A 855 -3.41 25.68 50.83
C ILE A 855 -3.79 24.64 51.89
N ARG A 856 -4.45 25.07 52.96
CA ARG A 856 -4.80 24.17 54.06
C ARG A 856 -5.72 23.02 53.63
N ILE A 857 -5.46 21.83 54.15
CA ILE A 857 -6.37 20.68 54.07
C ILE A 857 -7.44 20.85 55.15
N THR A 858 -8.70 20.91 54.73
CA THR A 858 -9.85 21.12 55.62
C THR A 858 -11.06 20.29 55.16
N GLY A 859 -12.06 20.18 56.04
CA GLY A 859 -13.35 19.58 55.68
C GLY A 859 -14.02 20.30 54.50
N ARG A 860 -14.99 19.63 53.87
CA ARG A 860 -15.68 20.18 52.69
C ARG A 860 -16.48 21.45 52.97
N ASN A 861 -17.18 21.49 54.12
CA ASN A 861 -18.06 22.61 54.45
C ASN A 861 -17.26 23.76 55.10
N THR A 862 -16.25 24.27 54.41
CA THR A 862 -15.43 25.41 54.81
C THR A 862 -15.26 26.37 53.63
N SER A 863 -15.01 27.65 53.91
CA SER A 863 -14.73 28.67 52.87
C SER A 863 -13.27 28.67 52.39
N GLY A 864 -12.42 27.80 52.91
CA GLY A 864 -10.99 27.76 52.58
C GLY A 864 -10.20 28.97 53.06
N VAL A 865 -9.01 29.12 52.49
CA VAL A 865 -8.07 30.23 52.77
C VAL A 865 -7.94 31.11 51.53
N ILE A 866 -7.54 32.36 51.75
CA ILE A 866 -7.20 33.28 50.65
C ILE A 866 -5.92 32.76 50.00
N LEU A 867 -6.01 32.38 48.72
CA LEU A 867 -4.86 32.00 47.91
C LEU A 867 -4.06 33.24 47.52
N PHE A 868 -4.78 34.31 47.17
CA PHE A 868 -4.20 35.60 46.82
C PHE A 868 -5.23 36.73 46.97
N LYS A 869 -4.75 37.96 47.18
CA LYS A 869 -5.60 39.15 47.22
C LYS A 869 -5.81 39.69 45.80
N LEU A 870 -7.06 39.87 45.41
CA LEU A 870 -7.50 40.47 44.14
C LEU A 870 -7.73 41.97 44.31
N ASP A 871 -7.54 42.73 43.24
CA ASP A 871 -7.96 44.14 43.19
C ASP A 871 -9.49 44.26 43.04
N ASP A 872 -10.06 45.43 43.34
CA ASP A 872 -11.50 45.67 43.22
C ASP A 872 -12.01 45.41 41.79
N GLY A 873 -13.00 44.51 41.65
CA GLY A 873 -13.57 44.10 40.37
C GLY A 873 -12.78 43.02 39.62
N GLU A 874 -11.62 42.61 40.16
CA GLU A 874 -10.81 41.52 39.62
C GLU A 874 -11.32 40.17 40.11
N LYS A 875 -11.42 39.20 39.19
CA LYS A 875 -11.93 37.84 39.47
C LYS A 875 -11.08 36.79 38.81
N VAL A 876 -10.91 35.64 39.45
CA VAL A 876 -10.35 34.42 38.85
C VAL A 876 -11.33 33.91 37.80
N VAL A 877 -10.83 33.68 36.58
CA VAL A 877 -11.61 33.14 35.46
C VAL A 877 -11.19 31.74 35.07
N SER A 878 -9.95 31.33 35.38
CA SER A 878 -9.42 30.01 35.05
C SER A 878 -8.41 29.54 36.08
N VAL A 879 -8.35 28.22 36.26
CA VAL A 879 -7.46 27.54 37.20
C VAL A 879 -6.85 26.33 36.50
N SER A 880 -5.53 26.16 36.60
CA SER A 880 -4.80 25.00 36.08
C SER A 880 -3.80 24.50 37.12
N LEU A 881 -3.48 23.20 37.07
CA LEU A 881 -2.40 22.60 37.85
C LEU A 881 -1.11 22.55 37.03
N ILE A 882 -0.01 22.71 37.73
CA ILE A 882 1.34 22.47 37.23
C ILE A 882 1.87 21.31 38.07
N ALA A 883 2.05 20.15 37.44
CA ALA A 883 2.65 19.00 38.13
C ALA A 883 4.15 19.25 38.37
N GLU A 884 4.64 18.93 39.56
CA GLU A 884 6.08 18.90 39.85
C GLU A 884 6.67 17.60 39.27
N THR A 885 7.55 17.72 38.26
CA THR A 885 8.27 16.58 37.68
C THR A 885 9.26 16.01 38.70
N ALA A 886 9.34 14.68 38.77
CA ALA A 886 10.27 13.92 39.60
C ALA A 886 11.74 14.33 39.36
N GLU A 887 12.24 15.25 40.17
CA GLU A 887 13.67 15.50 40.40
C GLU A 887 13.87 15.47 41.92
N ARG A 888 14.12 14.27 42.48
CA ARG A 888 14.87 14.00 43.74
C ARG A 888 14.53 12.62 44.28
N GLU A 889 15.47 11.69 44.14
CA GLU A 889 15.69 10.54 45.04
C GLU A 889 16.97 9.80 44.56
N GLU A 890 18.14 10.44 44.66
CA GLU A 890 19.43 9.75 44.41
C GLU A 890 20.62 10.34 45.21
N ASP A 891 20.38 11.24 46.18
CA ASP A 891 21.46 11.89 46.97
C ASP A 891 21.35 11.57 48.47
N SER A 892 21.40 10.30 48.88
CA SER A 892 21.62 9.98 50.30
C SER A 892 22.47 8.75 50.63
N GLU A 893 23.08 8.07 49.66
CA GLU A 893 24.08 7.04 49.94
C GLU A 893 25.14 7.12 48.85
N LEU A 894 26.27 7.80 49.12
CA LEU A 894 27.60 7.68 48.50
C LEU A 894 28.47 8.92 48.86
N GLU A 895 28.61 9.24 50.15
CA GLU A 895 29.72 10.08 50.64
C GLU A 895 30.21 9.53 51.99
N GLU A 896 30.79 8.33 51.97
CA GLU A 896 31.75 7.89 52.98
C GLU A 896 32.59 6.76 52.39
N GLU A 897 33.51 7.10 51.48
CA GLU A 897 34.81 6.42 51.32
C GLU A 897 35.64 7.08 50.22
N GLY A 898 36.77 7.69 50.61
CA GLY A 898 37.89 7.94 49.71
C GLY A 898 38.17 9.41 49.44
N LEU A 899 38.83 10.10 50.37
CA LEU A 899 39.80 11.17 50.10
C LEU A 899 40.70 11.36 51.34
N GLU A 900 41.67 10.45 51.51
CA GLU A 900 42.91 10.73 52.22
C GLU A 900 44.00 11.13 51.19
N GLN A 901 44.62 12.30 51.44
CA GLN A 901 45.92 12.83 50.94
C GLN A 901 45.97 13.38 49.48
N SER A 902 46.51 14.56 49.16
CA SER A 902 47.29 15.58 49.92
C SER A 902 47.58 16.84 49.04
N GLU A 903 47.35 18.06 49.56
CA GLU A 903 48.24 19.24 49.39
C GLU A 903 49.22 19.16 50.59
N ASP A 904 50.53 19.42 50.54
CA ASP A 904 51.36 20.23 49.65
C ASP A 904 50.68 21.51 49.12
N VAL A 905 50.59 22.43 50.09
CA VAL A 905 50.60 23.91 50.12
C VAL A 905 49.42 24.68 49.56
#